data_AF-A0A5F8G2C4-F1
#
_entry.id   AF-A0A5F8G2C4-F1
#
_cell.length_a   1.000
_cell.length_b   1.000
_cell.length_c   1.000
_cell.angle_alpha   90.00
_cell.angle_beta   90.00
_cell.angle_gamma   90.00
#
_symmetry.space_group_name_H-M   'P 1'
#
loop_
_entity.id
_entity.type
_entity.pdbx_description
1 polymer ?
#
loop_
_entity_poly.entity_id
_entity_poly.type
_entity_poly.pdbx_seq_one_letter_code
_entity_poly.pdbx_strand_id
1 'polypeptide(L)'
;MVLCPVIRKLVGKRVVLASASPRRQEILNSAGLRFEVVPSRFKETLDKAAFSTPYEYALETAKQKALEVANRMNKKDFRSPDVVIGADTIVSVDGQILEKPADKQHAYSMLSRLNGKEHSVFTGVAIVLCSTKDKQLETEVFEFYEETKVKFSDLSEELLWEYIHSGEPMDKAGGYGIQSLGGMLVEYVHGDFLNVVGFPLNHFCKKLVELYYPPSKDAIHHVKHDSVPSVETFEVLSDEESGSSNSTQQNVTSMLKGESAFSCGDPGSLRKKEVAQHVSGEPMANCSENVENQAPFPTILIELLDGFKASKAMFVACKLKVFDLLKGKDILKAKDVAAHINASVCGIERLLDACTALELLNKTNEGYSNTELANKFLVSDSEYSLHGFIIHANDYVWQFFTHLESAVKEGTNQNHQIFEKKAQNLFQDTFYHSRETKLRFMNAMHCIIKVTARDVATAFDLSGFRSACDLGGCTGALAHVLVQEYPDLHVTVFELPDVIENISCFQPLGQGSSRITFTPGDFFKDNIPKADLYILSRILHDWSDDKIDILLSKISDTCKPGSALLVAEIVLGEEKISPPRAVLQSLSMTEGKQRSSSEYKQLLEKYGFTWVQTKMTGNFLDVLLGFKKTTHNSELSNFGF
;
A
#
# COMPACT_ATOMS: atom_id res chain seq x y z
N MET A 1 15.10 0.56 -0.40
CA MET A 1 16.03 0.41 -1.56
C MET A 1 17.45 0.77 -1.11
N VAL A 2 18.45 -0.08 -1.35
CA VAL A 2 19.87 0.25 -1.14
C VAL A 2 20.57 0.23 -2.51
N LEU A 3 21.31 1.28 -2.86
CA LEU A 3 22.12 1.40 -4.09
C LEU A 3 23.23 0.32 -4.13
N CYS A 4 22.93 -0.86 -4.68
CA CYS A 4 23.68 -2.09 -4.36
C CYS A 4 24.84 -2.51 -5.29
N PRO A 5 25.31 -1.77 -6.31
CA PRO A 5 26.64 -2.07 -6.85
C PRO A 5 27.77 -1.29 -6.14
N VAL A 6 27.54 -0.02 -5.80
CA VAL A 6 28.66 0.91 -5.51
C VAL A 6 28.90 1.14 -4.03
N ILE A 7 27.84 1.17 -3.21
CA ILE A 7 27.95 1.36 -1.75
C ILE A 7 28.79 0.24 -1.12
N ARG A 8 28.77 -0.98 -1.68
CA ARG A 8 29.60 -2.10 -1.24
C ARG A 8 31.10 -1.81 -1.25
N LYS A 9 31.59 -0.94 -2.15
CA LYS A 9 33.02 -0.54 -2.21
C LYS A 9 33.40 0.55 -1.20
N LEU A 10 32.39 1.22 -0.63
CA LEU A 10 32.56 2.13 0.49
C LEU A 10 32.43 1.41 1.85
N VAL A 11 32.05 0.13 1.87
CA VAL A 11 31.99 -0.69 3.09
C VAL A 11 33.40 -0.82 3.66
N GLY A 12 33.55 -0.47 4.95
CA GLY A 12 34.84 -0.48 5.66
C GLY A 12 35.67 0.79 5.48
N LYS A 13 35.24 1.73 4.62
CA LYS A 13 35.84 3.06 4.50
C LYS A 13 35.18 4.05 5.47
N ARG A 14 35.96 4.96 6.04
CA ARG A 14 35.49 6.12 6.80
C ARG A 14 35.08 7.21 5.82
N VAL A 15 33.79 7.24 5.48
CA VAL A 15 33.17 8.27 4.64
C VAL A 15 32.74 9.45 5.53
N VAL A 16 33.07 10.67 5.12
CA VAL A 16 32.73 11.90 5.84
C VAL A 16 31.93 12.82 4.94
N LEU A 17 30.81 13.35 5.43
CA LEU A 17 30.05 14.42 4.79
C LEU A 17 30.48 15.77 5.38
N ALA A 18 31.09 16.61 4.56
CA ALA A 18 31.61 17.93 4.90
C ALA A 18 30.51 19.04 4.91
N SER A 19 29.32 18.73 5.43
CA SER A 19 28.14 19.60 5.32
C SER A 19 27.27 19.57 6.58
N ALA A 20 26.82 20.75 7.02
CA ALA A 20 25.82 20.90 8.09
C ALA A 20 24.36 20.78 7.60
N SER A 21 24.13 20.75 6.28
CA SER A 21 22.77 20.69 5.71
C SER A 21 22.04 19.40 6.15
N PRO A 22 20.89 19.49 6.85
CA PRO A 22 20.09 18.32 7.21
C PRO A 22 19.57 17.60 5.96
N ARG A 23 19.20 18.34 4.91
CA ARG A 23 18.68 17.80 3.64
C ARG A 23 19.68 16.88 2.95
N ARG A 24 20.97 17.22 2.96
CA ARG A 24 22.02 16.37 2.37
C ARG A 24 22.24 15.10 3.17
N GLN A 25 22.13 15.18 4.50
CA GLN A 25 22.21 14.02 5.38
C GLN A 25 21.05 13.08 5.10
N GLU A 26 19.83 13.61 5.00
CA GLU A 26 18.63 12.85 4.66
C GLU A 26 18.74 12.15 3.31
N ILE A 27 19.12 12.87 2.24
CA ILE A 27 19.29 12.29 0.90
C ILE A 27 20.28 11.11 0.93
N LEU A 28 21.46 11.30 1.53
CA LEU A 28 22.51 10.27 1.56
C LEU A 28 22.18 9.11 2.51
N ASN A 29 21.47 9.37 3.62
CA ASN A 29 20.98 8.33 4.53
C ASN A 29 19.90 7.46 3.87
N SER A 30 18.93 8.10 3.19
CA SER A 30 17.89 7.40 2.42
C SER A 30 18.47 6.57 1.28
N ALA A 31 19.62 6.98 0.73
CA ALA A 31 20.40 6.22 -0.24
C ALA A 31 21.13 4.99 0.37
N GLY A 32 21.16 4.87 1.70
CA GLY A 32 21.83 3.79 2.43
C GLY A 32 23.33 4.00 2.66
N LEU A 33 23.85 5.22 2.42
CA LEU A 33 25.25 5.54 2.67
C LEU A 33 25.49 5.74 4.17
N ARG A 34 26.50 5.06 4.72
CA ARG A 34 26.97 5.30 6.10
C ARG A 34 28.11 6.31 6.05
N PHE A 35 27.99 7.42 6.77
CA PHE A 35 28.99 8.48 6.82
C PHE A 35 28.99 9.19 8.18
N GLU A 36 30.10 9.85 8.50
CA GLU A 36 30.23 10.77 9.62
C GLU A 36 29.95 12.20 9.16
N VAL A 37 29.20 12.98 9.92
CA VAL A 37 28.91 14.38 9.59
C VAL A 37 29.95 15.26 10.27
N VAL A 38 30.78 15.94 9.47
CA VAL A 38 31.76 16.91 9.97
C VAL A 38 31.57 18.22 9.21
N PRO A 39 30.81 19.18 9.75
CA PRO A 39 30.62 20.47 9.10
C PRO A 39 31.95 21.16 8.77
N SER A 40 32.06 21.68 7.56
CA SER A 40 33.21 22.48 7.15
C SER A 40 33.23 23.83 7.87
N ARG A 41 34.43 24.33 8.15
CA ARG A 41 34.67 25.68 8.69
C ARG A 41 35.09 26.69 7.63
N PHE A 42 35.09 26.29 6.36
CA PHE A 42 35.40 27.16 5.25
C PHE A 42 34.39 28.32 5.21
N LYS A 43 34.90 29.56 5.20
CA LYS A 43 34.07 30.75 5.07
C LYS A 43 33.79 30.96 3.58
N GLU A 44 32.52 30.86 3.19
CA GLU A 44 32.00 31.07 1.82
C GLU A 44 32.19 32.55 1.39
N THR A 45 33.44 32.95 1.20
CA THR A 45 33.88 34.34 0.97
C THR A 45 34.61 34.48 -0.36
N LEU A 46 34.46 33.48 -1.25
CA LEU A 46 35.00 33.53 -2.59
C LEU A 46 34.35 34.69 -3.36
N ASP A 47 35.17 35.40 -4.14
CA ASP A 47 34.66 36.46 -5.00
C ASP A 47 33.84 35.85 -6.15
N LYS A 48 32.53 36.09 -6.13
CA LYS A 48 31.60 35.59 -7.15
C LYS A 48 31.95 36.11 -8.55
N ALA A 49 32.58 37.29 -8.66
CA ALA A 49 32.98 37.89 -9.93
C ALA A 49 34.22 37.22 -10.55
N ALA A 50 34.94 36.39 -9.78
CA ALA A 50 36.11 35.65 -10.27
C ALA A 50 35.75 34.41 -11.11
N PHE A 51 34.47 34.04 -11.18
CA PHE A 51 34.00 32.84 -11.88
C PHE A 51 33.22 33.22 -13.13
N SER A 52 33.47 32.51 -14.23
CA SER A 52 32.81 32.80 -15.51
C SER A 52 31.37 32.28 -15.53
N THR A 53 31.09 31.25 -14.72
CA THR A 53 29.77 30.63 -14.63
C THR A 53 29.37 30.34 -13.18
N PRO A 54 28.06 30.32 -12.86
CA PRO A 54 27.58 30.00 -11.51
C PRO A 54 27.98 28.61 -10.98
N TYR A 55 28.07 27.61 -11.86
CA TYR A 55 28.45 26.26 -11.45
C TYR A 55 29.92 26.16 -11.02
N GLU A 56 30.82 26.95 -11.60
CA GLU A 56 32.24 27.00 -11.20
C GLU A 56 32.39 27.47 -9.75
N TYR A 57 31.60 28.48 -9.36
CA TYR A 57 31.54 28.95 -7.97
C TYR A 57 31.07 27.84 -7.01
N ALA A 58 30.00 27.13 -7.37
CA ALA A 58 29.46 26.04 -6.57
C ALA A 58 30.47 24.89 -6.40
N LEU A 59 31.15 24.52 -7.49
CA LEU A 59 32.19 23.49 -7.49
C LEU A 59 33.37 23.86 -6.60
N GLU A 60 33.91 25.06 -6.76
CA GLU A 60 35.07 25.50 -5.98
C GLU A 60 34.71 25.61 -4.49
N THR A 61 33.51 26.11 -4.17
CA THR A 61 33.02 26.15 -2.78
C THR A 61 32.87 24.74 -2.18
N ALA A 62 32.30 23.79 -2.93
CA ALA A 62 32.16 22.40 -2.49
C ALA A 62 33.53 21.73 -2.26
N LYS A 63 34.49 21.97 -3.15
CA LYS A 63 35.88 21.50 -3.07
C LYS A 63 36.59 22.03 -1.83
N GLN A 64 36.58 23.34 -1.63
CA GLN A 64 37.24 23.97 -0.47
C GLN A 64 36.65 23.47 0.85
N LYS A 65 35.33 23.24 0.90
CA LYS A 65 34.67 22.63 2.06
C LYS A 65 35.19 21.22 2.37
N ALA A 66 35.31 20.37 1.36
CA ALA A 66 35.80 19.00 1.52
C ALA A 66 37.28 18.96 1.91
N LEU A 67 38.13 19.75 1.24
CA LEU A 67 39.56 19.83 1.53
C LEU A 67 39.86 20.38 2.92
N GLU A 68 39.09 21.36 3.40
CA GLU A 68 39.22 21.86 4.78
C GLU A 68 39.00 20.75 5.81
N VAL A 69 37.93 19.97 5.62
CA VAL A 69 37.59 18.86 6.53
C VAL A 69 38.65 17.76 6.45
N ALA A 70 39.07 17.36 5.25
CA ALA A 70 40.12 16.35 5.05
C ALA A 70 41.43 16.75 5.78
N ASN A 71 41.90 17.97 5.56
CA ASN A 71 43.12 18.50 6.18
C ASN A 71 43.00 18.63 7.70
N ARG A 72 41.86 19.11 8.20
CA ARG A 72 41.62 19.28 9.64
C ARG A 72 41.55 17.95 10.38
N MET A 73 40.94 16.93 9.77
CA MET A 73 40.83 15.60 10.37
C MET A 73 42.19 14.88 10.42
N ASN A 74 43.05 15.07 9.42
CA ASN A 74 44.39 14.50 9.39
C ASN A 74 45.33 15.05 10.49
N LYS A 75 45.13 16.31 10.92
CA LYS A 75 46.01 16.98 11.91
C LYS A 75 45.73 16.66 13.38
N LYS A 76 44.64 15.94 13.72
CA LYS A 76 44.15 15.79 15.11
C LYS A 76 44.35 14.38 15.72
N ASP A 77 45.32 13.58 15.26
CA ASP A 77 45.57 12.20 15.71
C ASP A 77 44.36 11.24 15.58
N PHE A 78 43.35 11.61 14.78
CA PHE A 78 42.28 10.70 14.39
C PHE A 78 42.72 9.91 13.15
N ARG A 79 42.21 8.67 13.01
CA ARG A 79 42.31 7.91 11.75
C ARG A 79 41.84 8.79 10.59
N SER A 80 42.69 9.07 9.61
CA SER A 80 42.33 9.92 8.47
C SER A 80 41.05 9.43 7.77
N PRO A 81 40.18 10.33 7.26
CA PRO A 81 39.05 9.90 6.47
C PRO A 81 39.55 9.15 5.23
N ASP A 82 38.79 8.20 4.72
CA ASP A 82 39.09 7.53 3.45
C ASP A 82 38.44 8.29 2.29
N VAL A 83 37.27 8.89 2.53
CA VAL A 83 36.49 9.67 1.55
C VAL A 83 35.84 10.87 2.24
N VAL A 84 35.99 12.07 1.70
CA VAL A 84 35.27 13.28 2.15
C VAL A 84 34.39 13.82 1.02
N ILE A 85 33.11 14.02 1.30
CA ILE A 85 32.10 14.51 0.36
C ILE A 85 31.75 15.96 0.73
N GLY A 86 32.10 16.91 -0.13
CA GLY A 86 31.67 18.30 -0.05
C GLY A 86 30.54 18.57 -1.04
N ALA A 87 29.63 19.47 -0.70
CA ALA A 87 28.60 19.94 -1.61
C ALA A 87 28.20 21.38 -1.32
N ASP A 88 27.90 22.12 -2.37
CA ASP A 88 27.40 23.48 -2.31
C ASP A 88 26.27 23.70 -3.30
N THR A 89 25.19 24.37 -2.87
CA THR A 89 23.98 24.55 -3.68
C THR A 89 23.67 26.02 -3.73
N ILE A 90 23.51 26.56 -4.93
CA ILE A 90 23.17 27.95 -5.20
C ILE A 90 22.01 28.03 -6.20
N VAL A 91 21.31 29.16 -6.19
CA VAL A 91 20.31 29.51 -7.20
C VAL A 91 20.88 30.61 -8.08
N SER A 92 20.61 30.58 -9.38
CA SER A 92 21.03 31.62 -10.32
C SER A 92 19.89 32.03 -11.22
N VAL A 93 19.66 33.33 -11.33
CA VAL A 93 18.69 33.94 -12.24
C VAL A 93 19.35 35.13 -12.92
N ASP A 94 19.23 35.23 -14.25
CA ASP A 94 19.83 36.31 -15.05
C ASP A 94 21.36 36.49 -14.80
N GLY A 95 22.08 35.39 -14.53
CA GLY A 95 23.52 35.39 -14.23
C GLY A 95 23.90 35.78 -12.80
N GLN A 96 22.92 36.10 -11.94
CA GLN A 96 23.15 36.48 -10.55
C GLN A 96 23.04 35.28 -9.59
N ILE A 97 24.09 35.03 -8.82
CA ILE A 97 24.12 33.97 -7.79
C ILE A 97 23.37 34.43 -6.53
N LEU A 98 22.40 33.62 -6.11
CA LEU A 98 21.62 33.75 -4.89
C LEU A 98 21.97 32.59 -3.95
N GLU A 99 22.60 32.93 -2.81
CA GLU A 99 22.89 32.00 -1.73
C GLU A 99 21.73 31.98 -0.72
N LYS A 100 22.04 31.84 0.57
CA LYS A 100 21.05 31.92 1.64
C LYS A 100 20.74 33.38 1.96
N PRO A 101 19.48 33.74 2.23
CA PRO A 101 19.13 35.09 2.65
C PRO A 101 19.75 35.38 4.03
N ALA A 102 20.19 36.63 4.21
CA ALA A 102 20.76 37.11 5.49
C ALA A 102 19.66 37.46 6.50
N ASP A 103 18.52 37.94 5.99
CA ASP A 103 17.36 38.35 6.75
C ASP A 103 16.08 38.23 5.88
N LYS A 104 14.92 38.53 6.47
CA LYS A 104 13.62 38.46 5.81
C LYS A 104 13.50 39.42 4.60
N GLN A 105 14.12 40.59 4.66
CA GLN A 105 14.08 41.57 3.57
C GLN A 105 14.91 41.10 2.37
N HIS A 106 16.07 40.49 2.65
CA HIS A 106 16.89 39.85 1.64
C HIS A 106 16.13 38.68 0.99
N ALA A 107 15.43 37.85 1.78
CA ALA A 107 14.58 36.78 1.24
C ALA A 107 13.48 37.32 0.32
N TYR A 108 12.80 38.41 0.70
CA TYR A 108 11.81 39.06 -0.17
C TYR A 108 12.44 39.52 -1.49
N SER A 109 13.62 40.15 -1.45
CA SER A 109 14.34 40.60 -2.65
C SER A 109 14.79 39.44 -3.55
N MET A 110 15.12 38.29 -2.97
CA MET A 110 15.44 37.07 -3.73
C MET A 110 14.17 36.51 -4.37
N LEU A 111 13.12 36.25 -3.58
CA LEU A 111 11.90 35.61 -4.05
C LEU A 111 11.15 36.46 -5.08
N SER A 112 11.09 37.77 -4.90
CA SER A 112 10.48 38.70 -5.87
C SER A 112 11.20 38.69 -7.22
N ARG A 113 12.51 38.39 -7.23
CA ARG A 113 13.32 38.29 -8.46
C ARG A 113 13.06 36.97 -9.20
N LEU A 114 12.78 35.91 -8.46
CA LEU A 114 12.46 34.58 -8.99
C LEU A 114 11.00 34.46 -9.41
N ASN A 115 10.10 35.27 -8.83
CA ASN A 115 8.67 35.26 -9.09
C ASN A 115 8.34 35.34 -10.58
N GLY A 116 7.52 34.40 -11.08
CA GLY A 116 7.15 34.31 -12.49
C GLY A 116 8.31 34.01 -13.46
N LYS A 117 9.52 33.68 -12.98
CA LYS A 117 10.70 33.41 -13.83
C LYS A 117 11.18 31.96 -13.74
N GLU A 118 11.84 31.52 -14.80
CA GLU A 118 12.68 30.32 -14.77
C GLU A 118 14.07 30.70 -14.27
N HIS A 119 14.62 29.88 -13.38
CA HIS A 119 15.96 30.02 -12.83
C HIS A 119 16.64 28.66 -12.69
N SER A 120 17.96 28.69 -12.57
CA SER A 120 18.77 27.47 -12.45
C SER A 120 19.21 27.24 -11.01
N VAL A 121 19.07 26.01 -10.54
CA VAL A 121 19.64 25.54 -9.28
C VAL A 121 20.86 24.69 -9.59
N PHE A 122 22.02 25.14 -9.12
CA PHE A 122 23.28 24.42 -9.29
C PHE A 122 23.71 23.80 -7.97
N THR A 123 24.05 22.51 -7.98
CA THR A 123 24.81 21.91 -6.88
C THR A 123 26.15 21.42 -7.39
N GLY A 124 27.23 21.98 -6.85
CA GLY A 124 28.58 21.44 -7.01
C GLY A 124 28.85 20.37 -5.95
N VAL A 125 29.47 19.27 -6.35
CA VAL A 125 29.87 18.17 -5.45
C VAL A 125 31.34 17.84 -5.65
N ALA A 126 32.06 17.71 -4.54
CA ALA A 126 33.46 17.28 -4.50
C ALA A 126 33.59 15.99 -3.70
N ILE A 127 34.26 14.99 -4.29
CA ILE A 127 34.63 13.73 -3.64
C ILE A 127 36.16 13.73 -3.50
N VAL A 128 36.63 13.79 -2.26
CA VAL A 128 38.06 13.77 -1.94
C VAL A 128 38.41 12.38 -1.43
N LEU A 129 39.19 11.63 -2.20
CA LEU A 129 39.80 10.39 -1.73
C LEU A 129 41.08 10.74 -0.98
N CYS A 130 41.23 10.15 0.20
CA CYS A 130 42.33 10.47 1.11
C CYS A 130 43.18 9.22 1.33
N SER A 131 44.50 9.35 1.14
CA SER A 131 45.49 8.34 1.52
C SER A 131 46.53 8.98 2.44
N THR A 132 47.09 8.20 3.36
CA THR A 132 48.17 8.66 4.22
C THR A 132 49.44 7.89 3.88
N LYS A 133 50.46 8.60 3.42
CA LYS A 133 51.79 8.05 3.12
C LYS A 133 52.83 8.90 3.86
N ASP A 134 53.72 8.26 4.61
CA ASP A 134 54.78 8.93 5.39
C ASP A 134 54.27 10.08 6.29
N LYS A 135 53.09 9.91 6.91
CA LYS A 135 52.37 10.92 7.74
C LYS A 135 51.92 12.19 7.00
N GLN A 136 52.00 12.22 5.67
CA GLN A 136 51.43 13.27 4.83
C GLN A 136 50.10 12.79 4.23
N LEU A 137 49.13 13.71 4.16
CA LEU A 137 47.85 13.46 3.52
C LEU A 137 48.00 13.68 2.02
N GLU A 138 47.81 12.62 1.25
CA GLU A 138 47.62 12.71 -0.19
C GLU A 138 46.12 12.74 -0.47
N THR A 139 45.68 13.67 -1.32
CA THR A 139 44.27 13.83 -1.69
C THR A 139 44.10 13.79 -3.20
N GLU A 140 43.16 12.98 -3.67
CA GLU A 140 42.68 13.00 -5.03
C GLU A 140 41.26 13.57 -5.05
N VAL A 141 41.00 14.56 -5.91
CA VAL A 141 39.76 15.33 -5.91
C VAL A 141 39.00 15.07 -7.19
N PHE A 142 37.74 14.68 -7.04
CA PHE A 142 36.80 14.49 -8.15
C PHE A 142 35.62 15.42 -7.98
N GLU A 143 35.33 16.17 -9.03
CA GLU A 143 34.34 17.24 -9.02
C GLU A 143 33.31 17.00 -10.13
N PHE A 144 32.05 17.32 -9.83
CA PHE A 144 30.97 17.37 -10.81
C PHE A 144 29.87 18.29 -10.31
N TYR A 145 29.05 18.79 -11.23
CA TYR A 145 27.90 19.63 -10.90
C TYR A 145 26.64 19.09 -11.56
N GLU A 146 25.50 19.50 -11.03
CA GLU A 146 24.19 19.27 -11.63
C GLU A 146 23.44 20.60 -11.73
N GLU A 147 22.77 20.83 -12.85
CA GLU A 147 21.88 21.97 -13.08
C GLU A 147 20.44 21.49 -13.20
N THR A 148 19.54 22.08 -12.42
CA THR A 148 18.11 21.87 -12.55
C THR A 148 17.40 23.19 -12.74
N LYS A 149 16.56 23.29 -13.76
CA LYS A 149 15.74 24.48 -14.02
C LYS A 149 14.45 24.41 -13.21
N VAL A 150 14.08 25.51 -12.59
CA VAL A 150 12.86 25.64 -11.78
C VAL A 150 12.12 26.88 -12.25
N LYS A 151 10.82 26.76 -12.47
CA LYS A 151 9.93 27.87 -12.80
C LYS A 151 9.05 28.18 -11.60
N PHE A 152 9.05 29.44 -11.17
CA PHE A 152 8.03 29.91 -10.23
C PHE A 152 6.76 30.34 -10.96
N SER A 153 5.62 30.09 -10.30
CA SER A 153 4.34 30.67 -10.70
C SER A 153 4.36 32.20 -10.53
N ASP A 154 3.35 32.88 -11.06
CA ASP A 154 3.10 34.30 -10.76
C ASP A 154 2.44 34.42 -9.37
N LEU A 155 3.22 34.88 -8.39
CA LEU A 155 2.85 34.94 -6.97
C LEU A 155 2.55 36.38 -6.54
N SER A 156 1.59 36.55 -5.63
CA SER A 156 1.30 37.86 -5.03
C SER A 156 2.33 38.23 -3.96
N GLU A 157 2.47 39.52 -3.69
CA GLU A 157 3.36 40.03 -2.65
C GLU A 157 2.99 39.47 -1.26
N GLU A 158 1.70 39.36 -0.97
CA GLU A 158 1.20 38.80 0.28
C GLU A 158 1.65 37.35 0.46
N LEU A 159 1.58 36.53 -0.59
CA LEU A 159 1.98 35.13 -0.56
C LEU A 159 3.49 34.99 -0.31
N LEU A 160 4.31 35.85 -0.91
CA LEU A 160 5.75 35.88 -0.66
C LEU A 160 6.05 36.19 0.82
N TRP A 161 5.34 37.17 1.40
CA TRP A 161 5.52 37.51 2.82
C TRP A 161 5.04 36.41 3.76
N GLU A 162 3.91 35.76 3.48
CA GLU A 162 3.45 34.59 4.25
C GLU A 162 4.48 33.46 4.23
N TYR A 163 5.06 33.18 3.06
CA TYR A 163 6.13 32.19 2.95
C TYR A 163 7.37 32.59 3.76
N ILE A 164 7.77 33.87 3.74
CA ILE A 164 8.89 34.38 4.54
C ILE A 164 8.61 34.31 6.04
N HIS A 165 7.36 34.55 6.46
CA HIS A 165 6.96 34.48 7.86
C HIS A 165 6.99 33.06 8.43
N SER A 166 6.88 32.03 7.58
CA SER A 166 7.07 30.63 7.99
C SER A 166 8.48 30.33 8.55
N GLY A 167 9.47 31.16 8.18
CA GLY A 167 10.89 30.95 8.53
C GLY A 167 11.61 29.94 7.64
N GLU A 168 10.90 29.22 6.77
CA GLU A 168 11.47 28.22 5.87
C GLU A 168 12.58 28.77 4.92
N PRO A 169 12.49 29.99 4.38
CA PRO A 169 13.51 30.51 3.45
C PRO A 169 14.93 30.61 4.00
N MET A 170 15.08 30.79 5.33
CA MET A 170 16.29 31.37 5.92
C MET A 170 17.54 30.50 5.77
N ASP A 171 17.40 29.18 5.68
CA ASP A 171 18.52 28.24 5.62
C ASP A 171 18.75 27.65 4.21
N LYS A 172 18.13 28.23 3.17
CA LYS A 172 18.06 27.66 1.81
C LYS A 172 18.57 28.61 0.74
N ALA A 173 19.25 28.05 -0.26
CA ALA A 173 19.72 28.82 -1.41
C ALA A 173 18.53 29.37 -2.20
N GLY A 174 18.63 30.63 -2.65
CA GLY A 174 17.52 31.34 -3.30
C GLY A 174 16.32 31.62 -2.39
N GLY A 175 16.40 31.28 -1.10
CA GLY A 175 15.34 31.54 -0.14
C GLY A 175 14.12 30.64 -0.26
N TYR A 176 14.23 29.43 -0.85
CA TYR A 176 13.09 28.51 -0.91
C TYR A 176 13.47 27.02 -0.79
N GLY A 177 12.50 26.19 -0.40
CA GLY A 177 12.62 24.73 -0.29
C GLY A 177 11.47 24.00 -0.96
N ILE A 178 11.74 23.35 -2.09
CA ILE A 178 10.70 22.68 -2.88
C ILE A 178 10.03 21.51 -2.15
N GLN A 179 10.73 20.84 -1.23
CA GLN A 179 10.21 19.69 -0.48
C GLN A 179 9.27 20.06 0.69
N SER A 180 8.94 21.33 0.86
CA SER A 180 8.13 21.84 1.99
C SER A 180 7.17 22.93 1.50
N LEU A 181 6.91 23.99 2.29
CA LEU A 181 5.97 25.04 1.91
C LEU A 181 6.39 25.75 0.63
N GLY A 182 7.70 25.81 0.34
CA GLY A 182 8.24 26.39 -0.89
C GLY A 182 7.82 25.67 -2.16
N GLY A 183 7.27 24.46 -2.08
CA GLY A 183 6.65 23.76 -3.22
C GLY A 183 5.46 24.51 -3.80
N MET A 184 4.75 25.33 -3.01
CA MET A 184 3.67 26.21 -3.46
C MET A 184 4.14 27.27 -4.47
N LEU A 185 5.43 27.62 -4.45
CA LEU A 185 5.98 28.66 -5.32
C LEU A 185 6.28 28.15 -6.73
N VAL A 186 6.42 26.82 -6.89
CA VAL A 186 6.99 26.18 -8.07
C VAL A 186 5.90 25.68 -9.02
N GLU A 187 5.98 26.10 -10.28
CA GLU A 187 5.11 25.64 -11.36
C GLU A 187 5.63 24.34 -11.99
N TYR A 188 6.93 24.28 -12.30
CA TYR A 188 7.57 23.08 -12.82
C TYR A 188 9.06 23.00 -12.47
N VAL A 189 9.59 21.78 -12.57
CA VAL A 189 11.01 21.46 -12.43
C VAL A 189 11.45 20.68 -13.66
N HIS A 190 12.55 21.10 -14.28
CA HIS A 190 13.17 20.42 -15.41
C HIS A 190 14.61 20.04 -15.06
N GLY A 191 14.84 18.77 -14.73
CA GLY A 191 16.13 18.21 -14.30
C GLY A 191 16.01 17.34 -13.05
N ASP A 192 17.11 17.19 -12.31
CA ASP A 192 17.16 16.38 -11.08
C ASP A 192 16.44 17.11 -9.92
N PHE A 193 15.36 16.53 -9.41
CA PHE A 193 14.63 17.06 -8.25
C PHE A 193 15.49 17.09 -6.98
N LEU A 194 16.31 16.06 -6.73
CA LEU A 194 17.14 15.99 -5.53
C LEU A 194 18.27 17.03 -5.56
N ASN A 195 18.71 17.45 -6.75
CA ASN A 195 19.59 18.59 -6.92
C ASN A 195 18.96 19.89 -6.34
N VAL A 196 17.66 20.12 -6.60
CA VAL A 196 16.94 21.28 -6.05
C VAL A 196 16.80 21.20 -4.53
N VAL A 197 16.56 20.00 -3.98
CA VAL A 197 16.53 19.76 -2.53
C VAL A 197 17.91 20.01 -1.89
N GLY A 198 18.99 19.77 -2.64
CA GLY A 198 20.34 20.20 -2.30
C GLY A 198 21.44 19.15 -2.49
N PHE A 199 21.17 18.01 -3.14
CA PHE A 199 22.21 17.05 -3.51
C PHE A 199 21.82 16.17 -4.72
N PRO A 200 22.60 16.19 -5.82
CA PRO A 200 22.32 15.43 -7.04
C PRO A 200 22.70 13.95 -6.88
N LEU A 201 21.85 13.19 -6.21
CA LEU A 201 22.13 11.79 -5.84
C LEU A 201 22.39 10.90 -7.06
N ASN A 202 21.67 11.10 -8.16
CA ASN A 202 21.84 10.30 -9.37
C ASN A 202 23.25 10.46 -9.96
N HIS A 203 23.67 11.71 -10.15
CA HIS A 203 24.99 12.04 -10.69
C HIS A 203 26.10 11.60 -9.72
N PHE A 204 25.91 11.79 -8.41
CA PHE A 204 26.82 11.27 -7.40
C PHE A 204 27.03 9.75 -7.52
N CYS A 205 25.95 8.99 -7.69
CA CYS A 205 26.06 7.54 -7.85
C CYS A 205 26.80 7.16 -9.14
N LYS A 206 26.51 7.82 -10.27
CA LYS A 206 27.24 7.62 -11.53
C LYS A 206 28.73 7.91 -11.35
N LYS A 207 29.07 9.01 -10.67
CA LYS A 207 30.46 9.36 -10.42
C LYS A 207 31.17 8.32 -9.56
N LEU A 208 30.51 7.80 -8.52
CA LEU A 208 31.08 6.72 -7.73
C LEU A 208 31.28 5.42 -8.54
N VAL A 209 30.40 5.11 -9.51
CA VAL A 209 30.63 3.98 -10.44
C VAL A 209 31.92 4.22 -11.23
N GLU A 210 32.08 5.38 -11.86
CA GLU A 210 33.28 5.71 -12.64
C GLU A 210 34.57 5.56 -11.81
N LEU A 211 34.54 6.00 -10.55
CA LEU A 211 35.70 5.95 -9.65
C LEU A 211 36.09 4.53 -9.23
N TYR A 212 35.11 3.68 -8.96
CA TYR A 212 35.36 2.34 -8.37
C TYR A 212 35.22 1.19 -9.38
N TYR A 213 34.66 1.45 -10.55
CA TYR A 213 34.46 0.55 -11.67
C TYR A 213 34.77 1.29 -12.98
N PRO A 214 36.04 1.69 -13.21
CA PRO A 214 36.40 2.34 -14.47
C PRO A 214 36.03 1.39 -15.63
N PRO A 215 35.27 1.85 -16.64
CA PRO A 215 34.90 0.99 -17.76
C PRO A 215 36.18 0.46 -18.42
N SER A 216 36.21 -0.84 -18.75
CA SER A 216 37.26 -1.34 -19.64
C SER A 216 37.14 -0.59 -20.96
N LYS A 217 38.27 -0.29 -21.60
CA LYS A 217 38.32 0.44 -22.88
C LYS A 217 37.52 -0.23 -24.02
N ASP A 218 37.00 -1.43 -23.79
CA ASP A 218 36.27 -2.25 -24.77
C ASP A 218 34.75 -2.33 -24.53
N ALA A 219 34.19 -1.64 -23.53
CA ALA A 219 32.79 -1.81 -23.13
C ALA A 219 31.92 -0.53 -23.25
N ILE A 220 32.04 0.20 -24.36
CA ILE A 220 31.01 1.17 -24.77
C ILE A 220 30.45 0.72 -26.12
N HIS A 221 29.64 -0.34 -26.10
CA HIS A 221 28.59 -0.45 -27.11
C HIS A 221 27.44 0.44 -26.64
N HIS A 222 27.32 1.62 -27.26
CA HIS A 222 26.04 2.32 -27.28
C HIS A 222 25.04 1.38 -27.96
N VAL A 223 24.25 0.67 -27.16
CA VAL A 223 22.99 0.12 -27.65
C VAL A 223 22.11 1.35 -27.89
N LYS A 224 22.17 1.87 -29.11
CA LYS A 224 21.08 2.66 -29.66
C LYS A 224 19.86 1.74 -29.61
N HIS A 225 18.89 2.06 -28.75
CA HIS A 225 17.53 1.69 -29.06
C HIS A 225 17.11 2.59 -30.24
N ASP A 226 17.54 2.20 -31.44
CA ASP A 226 16.92 2.69 -32.66
C ASP A 226 15.49 2.13 -32.65
N SER A 227 14.54 3.07 -32.60
CA SER A 227 13.19 3.01 -33.19
C SER A 227 12.44 1.68 -33.11
N VAL A 228 11.30 1.72 -32.40
CA VAL A 228 10.18 0.78 -32.60
C VAL A 228 10.00 0.52 -34.10
N PRO A 229 10.00 -0.74 -34.59
CA PRO A 229 9.73 -0.99 -35.99
C PRO A 229 8.29 -0.57 -36.30
N SER A 230 8.13 0.30 -37.30
CA SER A 230 6.85 0.57 -37.94
C SER A 230 6.31 -0.74 -38.49
N VAL A 231 5.13 -1.14 -38.01
CA VAL A 231 4.38 -2.22 -38.66
C VAL A 231 3.87 -1.66 -39.98
N GLU A 232 4.54 -2.04 -41.07
CA GLU A 232 4.04 -1.83 -42.42
C GLU A 232 2.76 -2.67 -42.62
N THR A 233 1.72 -1.96 -43.03
CA THR A 233 0.58 -2.38 -43.85
C THR A 233 0.48 -3.88 -44.18
N PHE A 234 -0.52 -4.55 -43.62
CA PHE A 234 -1.05 -5.75 -44.26
C PHE A 234 -1.77 -5.35 -45.54
N GLU A 235 -1.17 -5.73 -46.66
CA GLU A 235 -1.72 -5.61 -48.00
C GLU A 235 -3.03 -6.38 -48.13
N VAL A 236 -3.96 -5.72 -48.82
CA VAL A 236 -5.20 -6.26 -49.36
C VAL A 236 -4.84 -7.31 -50.41
N LEU A 237 -5.35 -8.53 -50.26
CA LEU A 237 -5.53 -9.45 -51.37
C LEU A 237 -7.02 -9.82 -51.45
N SER A 238 -7.70 -9.07 -52.31
CA SER A 238 -8.86 -9.54 -53.07
C SER A 238 -8.38 -10.58 -54.08
N ASP A 239 -9.17 -11.62 -54.32
CA ASP A 239 -9.46 -12.07 -55.69
C ASP A 239 -10.76 -12.89 -55.72
N GLU A 240 -11.55 -12.56 -56.74
CA GLU A 240 -12.90 -13.02 -57.03
C GLU A 240 -12.95 -14.42 -57.70
N GLU A 241 -14.12 -15.03 -57.51
CA GLU A 241 -14.86 -15.98 -58.34
C GLU A 241 -14.22 -16.77 -59.51
N SER A 242 -14.48 -18.08 -59.51
CA SER A 242 -15.07 -18.85 -60.64
C SER A 242 -15.45 -20.25 -60.13
N GLY A 243 -16.51 -20.95 -60.51
CA GLY A 243 -17.62 -20.74 -61.44
C GLY A 243 -18.29 -22.10 -61.74
N SER A 244 -19.62 -22.07 -61.95
CA SER A 244 -20.49 -23.15 -62.47
C SER A 244 -21.01 -24.19 -61.45
N SER A 245 -22.24 -24.72 -61.52
CA SER A 245 -23.46 -24.42 -62.28
C SER A 245 -24.61 -25.34 -61.79
N ASN A 246 -25.86 -24.86 -61.92
CA ASN A 246 -27.15 -25.60 -62.08
C ASN A 246 -27.59 -26.58 -60.97
N SER A 247 -28.87 -26.81 -60.64
CA SER A 247 -30.18 -26.22 -60.94
C SER A 247 -31.21 -27.00 -60.10
N THR A 248 -32.39 -26.41 -59.89
CA THR A 248 -33.72 -27.06 -59.72
C THR A 248 -34.09 -27.88 -58.46
N GLN A 249 -35.13 -27.35 -57.81
CA GLN A 249 -36.42 -27.98 -57.44
C GLN A 249 -36.56 -29.02 -56.30
N GLN A 250 -37.54 -28.64 -55.47
CA GLN A 250 -38.65 -29.44 -54.91
C GLN A 250 -38.44 -30.28 -53.64
N ASN A 251 -39.27 -29.90 -52.65
CA ASN A 251 -40.18 -30.71 -51.83
C ASN A 251 -39.71 -32.07 -51.33
N VAL A 252 -39.95 -32.33 -50.03
CA VAL A 252 -41.10 -33.10 -49.52
C VAL A 252 -40.83 -33.46 -48.05
N THR A 253 -41.83 -33.13 -47.21
CA THR A 253 -42.29 -33.70 -45.92
C THR A 253 -41.43 -34.78 -45.24
N SER A 254 -41.38 -34.92 -43.91
CA SER A 254 -42.55 -35.13 -43.02
C SER A 254 -41.99 -35.37 -41.60
N MET A 255 -42.62 -34.83 -40.53
CA MET A 255 -43.35 -35.60 -39.50
C MET A 255 -42.49 -36.63 -38.70
N LEU A 256 -42.42 -36.65 -37.37
CA LEU A 256 -43.42 -36.52 -36.29
C LEU A 256 -42.67 -36.28 -34.97
N LYS A 257 -43.12 -35.33 -34.14
CA LYS A 257 -43.92 -35.53 -32.91
C LYS A 257 -43.35 -36.52 -31.88
N GLY A 258 -43.22 -36.02 -30.65
CA GLY A 258 -43.04 -36.83 -29.45
C GLY A 258 -42.81 -35.99 -28.20
N GLU A 259 -43.81 -35.20 -27.81
CA GLU A 259 -43.96 -34.60 -26.47
C GLU A 259 -43.89 -35.71 -25.40
N SER A 260 -43.29 -35.52 -24.22
CA SER A 260 -43.92 -34.98 -22.99
C SER A 260 -43.01 -35.45 -21.84
N ALA A 261 -42.50 -34.61 -20.92
CA ALA A 261 -43.12 -33.78 -19.87
C ALA A 261 -43.03 -34.45 -18.47
N PHE A 262 -42.71 -33.59 -17.47
CA PHE A 262 -42.79 -33.76 -16.00
C PHE A 262 -41.73 -34.64 -15.32
N SER A 263 -41.19 -34.35 -14.12
CA SER A 263 -41.35 -33.24 -13.14
C SER A 263 -40.21 -33.27 -12.11
N CYS A 264 -39.93 -32.10 -11.53
CA CYS A 264 -39.42 -31.79 -10.17
C CYS A 264 -38.63 -32.81 -9.33
N GLY A 265 -37.50 -32.35 -8.78
CA GLY A 265 -36.91 -32.88 -7.54
C GLY A 265 -35.44 -32.49 -7.35
N ASP A 266 -35.18 -31.46 -6.54
CA ASP A 266 -33.92 -31.23 -5.81
C ASP A 266 -33.74 -32.39 -4.78
N PRO A 267 -32.55 -32.90 -4.39
CA PRO A 267 -31.50 -32.11 -3.72
C PRO A 267 -30.03 -32.52 -3.98
N GLY A 268 -29.13 -31.53 -3.91
CA GLY A 268 -27.90 -31.61 -3.10
C GLY A 268 -26.70 -32.47 -3.56
N SER A 269 -25.51 -31.93 -3.24
CA SER A 269 -24.19 -32.60 -3.23
C SER A 269 -23.40 -32.60 -4.54
N LEU A 270 -22.74 -31.46 -4.81
CA LEU A 270 -21.63 -31.39 -5.76
C LEU A 270 -20.40 -32.10 -5.17
N ARG A 271 -20.31 -33.40 -5.44
CA ARG A 271 -19.05 -34.16 -5.39
C ARG A 271 -18.22 -33.80 -6.62
N LYS A 272 -16.96 -33.43 -6.37
CA LYS A 272 -15.86 -33.37 -7.34
C LYS A 272 -15.88 -34.62 -8.24
N LYS A 273 -15.93 -34.43 -9.56
CA LYS A 273 -15.64 -35.48 -10.53
C LYS A 273 -14.37 -35.11 -11.28
N GLU A 274 -13.29 -35.80 -10.92
CA GLU A 274 -12.20 -36.12 -11.84
C GLU A 274 -12.79 -36.89 -13.02
N VAL A 275 -12.46 -36.47 -14.24
CA VAL A 275 -12.83 -37.20 -15.46
C VAL A 275 -11.54 -37.72 -16.07
N ALA A 276 -11.24 -38.99 -15.79
CA ALA A 276 -10.49 -39.86 -16.66
C ALA A 276 -11.47 -40.92 -17.17
N GLN A 277 -11.74 -40.94 -18.47
CA GLN A 277 -12.42 -42.07 -19.12
C GLN A 277 -11.72 -42.45 -20.41
N HIS A 278 -11.19 -43.67 -20.38
CA HIS A 278 -10.85 -44.51 -21.52
C HIS A 278 -12.02 -44.65 -22.50
N VAL A 279 -11.71 -44.56 -23.79
CA VAL A 279 -12.47 -45.27 -24.84
C VAL A 279 -11.45 -46.07 -25.67
N SER A 280 -11.68 -47.37 -25.71
CA SER A 280 -10.93 -48.41 -26.43
C SER A 280 -11.34 -48.47 -27.90
N GLY A 281 -10.37 -48.37 -28.80
CA GLY A 281 -10.45 -48.77 -30.21
C GLY A 281 -9.05 -49.14 -30.71
N GLU A 282 -8.89 -50.37 -31.19
CA GLU A 282 -7.62 -50.98 -31.61
C GLU A 282 -7.39 -50.84 -33.14
N PRO A 283 -6.22 -51.18 -33.71
CA PRO A 283 -5.20 -50.20 -34.12
C PRO A 283 -4.90 -50.17 -35.64
N MET A 284 -4.31 -49.07 -36.13
CA MET A 284 -3.56 -49.11 -37.41
C MET A 284 -2.24 -48.32 -37.35
N ALA A 285 -1.17 -49.10 -37.50
CA ALA A 285 0.13 -48.82 -38.12
C ALA A 285 0.95 -47.60 -37.67
N ASN A 286 1.94 -47.90 -36.83
CA ASN A 286 3.27 -47.29 -36.69
C ASN A 286 3.61 -46.13 -37.65
N CYS A 287 3.66 -44.93 -37.09
CA CYS A 287 4.81 -44.04 -37.24
C CYS A 287 5.41 -43.89 -35.85
N SER A 288 6.50 -44.60 -35.59
CA SER A 288 7.20 -44.57 -34.32
C SER A 288 8.12 -43.34 -34.23
N GLU A 289 8.21 -42.86 -33.00
CA GLU A 289 9.29 -42.07 -32.38
C GLU A 289 9.03 -40.56 -32.16
N ASN A 290 8.96 -40.23 -30.86
CA ASN A 290 9.05 -38.91 -30.21
C ASN A 290 7.76 -38.19 -29.81
N VAL A 291 6.91 -38.81 -28.97
CA VAL A 291 5.97 -38.04 -28.11
C VAL A 291 6.03 -38.55 -26.67
N GLU A 292 7.22 -38.55 -26.08
CA GLU A 292 7.39 -38.62 -24.63
C GLU A 292 8.24 -37.43 -24.18
N ASN A 293 7.77 -36.70 -23.18
CA ASN A 293 8.31 -35.47 -22.56
C ASN A 293 7.84 -34.10 -23.11
N GLN A 294 6.53 -33.86 -23.25
CA GLN A 294 6.03 -32.47 -23.10
C GLN A 294 5.67 -32.21 -21.64
N ALA A 295 6.29 -31.20 -21.04
CA ALA A 295 5.98 -30.79 -19.68
C ALA A 295 4.51 -30.32 -19.58
N PRO A 296 3.79 -30.62 -18.48
CA PRO A 296 2.40 -30.21 -18.31
C PRO A 296 2.28 -28.67 -18.30
N PHE A 297 1.19 -28.14 -18.86
CA PHE A 297 0.93 -26.71 -18.86
C PHE A 297 0.74 -26.20 -17.41
N PRO A 298 1.43 -25.13 -16.99
CA PRO A 298 1.46 -24.70 -15.59
C PRO A 298 0.27 -23.80 -15.22
N THR A 299 -0.95 -24.30 -15.31
CA THR A 299 -2.20 -23.53 -15.13
C THR A 299 -2.20 -22.65 -13.87
N ILE A 300 -1.81 -23.21 -12.72
CA ILE A 300 -1.79 -22.49 -11.44
C ILE A 300 -0.84 -21.28 -11.48
N LEU A 301 0.32 -21.40 -12.15
CA LEU A 301 1.26 -20.29 -12.26
C LEU A 301 0.69 -19.16 -13.14
N ILE A 302 0.01 -19.52 -14.23
CA ILE A 302 -0.64 -18.55 -15.12
C ILE A 302 -1.77 -17.83 -14.38
N GLU A 303 -2.61 -18.54 -13.64
CA GLU A 303 -3.68 -17.94 -12.83
C GLU A 303 -3.12 -16.97 -11.78
N LEU A 304 -2.00 -17.31 -11.13
CA LEU A 304 -1.34 -16.41 -10.18
C LEU A 304 -0.72 -15.19 -10.87
N LEU A 305 -0.11 -15.35 -12.04
CA LEU A 305 0.44 -14.24 -12.83
C LEU A 305 -0.65 -13.25 -13.26
N ASP A 306 -1.86 -13.72 -13.51
CA ASP A 306 -2.98 -12.89 -13.96
C ASP A 306 -3.92 -12.44 -12.83
N GLY A 307 -3.86 -13.06 -11.64
CA GLY A 307 -4.82 -12.81 -10.55
C GLY A 307 -4.88 -11.36 -10.08
N PHE A 308 -3.78 -10.61 -10.15
CA PHE A 308 -3.77 -9.18 -9.82
C PHE A 308 -4.60 -8.36 -10.82
N LYS A 309 -4.67 -8.78 -12.09
CA LYS A 309 -5.45 -8.12 -13.15
C LYS A 309 -6.95 -8.27 -12.86
N ALA A 310 -7.37 -9.48 -12.49
CA ALA A 310 -8.76 -9.76 -12.11
C ALA A 310 -9.19 -8.91 -10.89
N SER A 311 -8.35 -8.88 -9.85
CA SER A 311 -8.59 -8.07 -8.66
C SER A 311 -8.73 -6.58 -9.01
N LYS A 312 -7.80 -6.04 -9.82
CA LYS A 312 -7.81 -4.62 -10.19
C LYS A 312 -8.99 -4.26 -11.09
N ALA A 313 -9.43 -5.15 -11.98
CA ALA A 313 -10.63 -4.95 -12.79
C ALA A 313 -11.88 -4.78 -11.89
N MET A 314 -12.09 -5.70 -10.93
CA MET A 314 -13.18 -5.58 -9.95
C MET A 314 -13.08 -4.29 -9.15
N PHE A 315 -11.89 -3.92 -8.68
CA PHE A 315 -11.67 -2.70 -7.90
C PHE A 315 -12.05 -1.44 -8.68
N VAL A 316 -11.63 -1.36 -9.94
CA VAL A 316 -11.94 -0.23 -10.82
C VAL A 316 -13.44 -0.19 -11.14
N ALA A 317 -14.08 -1.32 -11.41
CA ALA A 317 -15.52 -1.38 -11.64
C ALA A 317 -16.34 -0.90 -10.42
N CYS A 318 -15.95 -1.31 -9.21
CA CYS A 318 -16.54 -0.78 -7.97
C CYS A 318 -16.27 0.72 -7.79
N LYS A 319 -15.04 1.18 -8.05
CA LYS A 319 -14.66 2.59 -7.90
C LYS A 319 -15.41 3.50 -8.88
N LEU A 320 -15.63 3.03 -10.10
CA LEU A 320 -16.42 3.70 -11.13
C LEU A 320 -17.93 3.51 -10.96
N LYS A 321 -18.40 2.84 -9.90
CA LYS A 321 -19.82 2.60 -9.61
C LYS A 321 -20.57 1.90 -10.75
N VAL A 322 -19.88 1.03 -11.47
CA VAL A 322 -20.45 0.26 -12.60
C VAL A 322 -21.60 -0.63 -12.12
N PHE A 323 -21.39 -1.37 -11.02
CA PHE A 323 -22.42 -2.26 -10.48
C PHE A 323 -23.64 -1.48 -9.95
N ASP A 324 -23.43 -0.31 -9.36
CA ASP A 324 -24.52 0.57 -8.90
C ASP A 324 -25.38 1.05 -10.07
N LEU A 325 -24.75 1.46 -11.18
CA LEU A 325 -25.46 1.86 -12.39
C LEU A 325 -26.29 0.72 -12.99
N LEU A 326 -25.77 -0.52 -12.90
CA LEU A 326 -26.40 -1.74 -13.40
C LEU A 326 -27.34 -2.42 -12.39
N LYS A 327 -27.60 -1.79 -11.22
CA LYS A 327 -28.51 -2.32 -10.19
C LYS A 327 -29.97 -2.36 -10.67
N GLY A 328 -30.33 -1.49 -11.62
CA GLY A 328 -31.64 -1.51 -12.29
C GLY A 328 -31.80 -2.72 -13.19
N LYS A 329 -33.04 -3.20 -13.41
CA LYS A 329 -33.32 -4.32 -14.32
C LYS A 329 -33.03 -4.02 -15.80
N ASP A 330 -32.59 -2.81 -16.11
CA ASP A 330 -32.30 -2.39 -17.47
C ASP A 330 -30.91 -2.87 -17.90
N ILE A 331 -30.87 -3.54 -19.04
CA ILE A 331 -29.64 -3.92 -19.71
C ILE A 331 -29.06 -2.67 -20.36
N LEU A 332 -27.81 -2.30 -20.02
CA LEU A 332 -27.15 -1.11 -20.58
C LEU A 332 -26.04 -1.48 -21.55
N LYS A 333 -25.92 -0.75 -22.67
CA LYS A 333 -24.78 -0.91 -23.58
C LYS A 333 -23.57 -0.18 -23.04
N ALA A 334 -22.37 -0.61 -23.45
CA ALA A 334 -21.11 0.01 -23.02
C ALA A 334 -21.06 1.51 -23.27
N LYS A 335 -21.61 1.99 -24.39
CA LYS A 335 -21.71 3.42 -24.72
C LYS A 335 -22.54 4.21 -23.69
N ASP A 336 -23.60 3.60 -23.17
CA ASP A 336 -24.52 4.26 -22.24
C ASP A 336 -23.88 4.28 -20.85
N VAL A 337 -23.26 3.18 -20.42
CA VAL A 337 -22.45 3.15 -19.19
C VAL A 337 -21.34 4.19 -19.25
N ALA A 338 -20.57 4.24 -20.34
CA ALA A 338 -19.48 5.20 -20.53
C ALA A 338 -19.94 6.66 -20.48
N ALA A 339 -21.10 6.97 -21.05
CA ALA A 339 -21.69 8.31 -20.97
C ALA A 339 -22.06 8.71 -19.54
N HIS A 340 -22.66 7.79 -18.75
CA HIS A 340 -23.07 8.08 -17.37
C HIS A 340 -21.88 8.37 -16.43
N ILE A 341 -20.75 7.69 -16.64
CA ILE A 341 -19.57 7.83 -15.79
C ILE A 341 -18.47 8.72 -16.39
N ASN A 342 -18.77 9.41 -17.51
CA ASN A 342 -17.86 10.28 -18.25
C ASN A 342 -16.51 9.62 -18.57
N ALA A 343 -16.56 8.46 -19.23
CA ALA A 343 -15.39 7.66 -19.60
C ALA A 343 -15.37 7.31 -21.10
N SER A 344 -14.26 6.77 -21.59
CA SER A 344 -14.16 6.32 -22.98
C SER A 344 -14.98 5.04 -23.19
N VAL A 345 -15.72 4.97 -24.31
CA VAL A 345 -16.51 3.78 -24.66
C VAL A 345 -15.62 2.54 -24.75
N CYS A 346 -14.45 2.65 -25.40
CA CYS A 346 -13.50 1.54 -25.54
C CYS A 346 -12.99 1.04 -24.17
N GLY A 347 -12.67 1.95 -23.24
CA GLY A 347 -12.19 1.55 -21.91
C GLY A 347 -13.26 0.84 -21.10
N ILE A 348 -14.49 1.36 -21.12
CA ILE A 348 -15.62 0.78 -20.41
C ILE A 348 -16.05 -0.54 -21.00
N GLU A 349 -16.13 -0.67 -22.32
CA GLU A 349 -16.47 -1.94 -22.97
C GLU A 349 -15.51 -3.06 -22.57
N ARG A 350 -14.20 -2.79 -22.59
CA ARG A 350 -13.18 -3.76 -22.17
C ARG A 350 -13.26 -4.11 -20.68
N LEU A 351 -13.59 -3.13 -19.83
CA LEU A 351 -13.78 -3.38 -18.39
C LEU A 351 -15.04 -4.22 -18.14
N LEU A 352 -16.14 -3.91 -18.82
CA LEU A 352 -17.39 -4.68 -18.72
C LEU A 352 -17.19 -6.11 -19.22
N ASP A 353 -16.49 -6.30 -20.34
CA ASP A 353 -16.13 -7.62 -20.87
C ASP A 353 -15.26 -8.41 -19.89
N ALA A 354 -14.28 -7.76 -19.26
CA ALA A 354 -13.48 -8.40 -18.21
C ALA A 354 -14.35 -8.79 -17.01
N CYS A 355 -15.26 -7.94 -16.56
CA CYS A 355 -16.20 -8.27 -15.48
C CYS A 355 -17.18 -9.38 -15.86
N THR A 356 -17.59 -9.49 -17.12
CA THR A 356 -18.37 -10.62 -17.63
C THR A 356 -17.56 -11.91 -17.62
N ALA A 357 -16.31 -11.89 -18.06
CA ALA A 357 -15.42 -13.05 -18.02
C ALA A 357 -15.11 -13.51 -16.58
N LEU A 358 -15.18 -12.61 -15.61
CA LEU A 358 -15.07 -12.89 -14.17
C LEU A 358 -16.41 -13.26 -13.52
N GLU A 359 -17.48 -13.46 -14.31
CA GLU A 359 -18.83 -13.82 -13.85
C GLU A 359 -19.48 -12.81 -12.89
N LEU A 360 -19.00 -11.55 -12.94
CA LEU A 360 -19.58 -10.44 -12.17
C LEU A 360 -20.73 -9.76 -12.92
N LEU A 361 -20.74 -9.86 -14.26
CA LEU A 361 -21.78 -9.31 -15.13
C LEU A 361 -22.28 -10.37 -16.12
N ASN A 362 -23.54 -10.27 -16.52
CA ASN A 362 -24.08 -10.96 -17.69
C ASN A 362 -23.93 -10.07 -18.92
N LYS A 363 -23.58 -10.66 -20.07
CA LYS A 363 -23.54 -9.98 -21.38
C LYS A 363 -24.54 -10.64 -22.34
N THR A 364 -25.38 -9.83 -22.97
CA THR A 364 -26.28 -10.24 -24.06
C THR A 364 -26.07 -9.32 -25.27
N ASN A 365 -26.75 -9.60 -26.38
CA ASN A 365 -26.75 -8.69 -27.54
C ASN A 365 -27.36 -7.31 -27.23
N GLU A 366 -28.14 -7.21 -26.16
CA GLU A 366 -28.79 -5.96 -25.73
C GLU A 366 -27.86 -5.11 -24.86
N GLY A 367 -26.86 -5.71 -24.20
CA GLY A 367 -25.88 -5.03 -23.35
C GLY A 367 -25.47 -5.85 -22.13
N TYR A 368 -25.17 -5.17 -21.03
CA TYR A 368 -24.65 -5.74 -19.79
C TYR A 368 -25.64 -5.57 -18.63
N SER A 369 -25.64 -6.51 -17.69
CA SER A 369 -26.41 -6.44 -16.44
C SER A 369 -25.65 -7.13 -15.29
N ASN A 370 -25.98 -6.79 -14.04
CA ASN A 370 -25.37 -7.46 -12.89
C ASN A 370 -25.77 -8.94 -12.80
N THR A 371 -24.86 -9.78 -12.29
CA THR A 371 -25.25 -11.09 -11.74
C THR A 371 -25.90 -10.92 -10.36
N GLU A 372 -26.55 -11.97 -9.84
CA GLU A 372 -27.10 -11.97 -8.47
C GLU A 372 -26.01 -11.73 -7.42
N LEU A 373 -24.82 -12.31 -7.63
CA LEU A 373 -23.66 -12.12 -6.77
C LEU A 373 -23.21 -10.65 -6.75
N ALA A 374 -23.11 -10.00 -7.92
CA ALA A 374 -22.75 -8.60 -8.00
C ALA A 374 -23.81 -7.69 -7.36
N ASN A 375 -25.10 -7.96 -7.59
CA ASN A 375 -26.19 -7.22 -6.96
C ASN A 375 -26.16 -7.34 -5.43
N LYS A 376 -25.85 -8.52 -4.90
CA LYS A 376 -25.82 -8.76 -3.45
C LYS A 376 -24.57 -8.17 -2.78
N PHE A 377 -23.40 -8.28 -3.40
CA PHE A 377 -22.12 -7.98 -2.72
C PHE A 377 -21.32 -6.81 -3.30
N LEU A 378 -21.56 -6.37 -4.54
CA LEU A 378 -20.73 -5.32 -5.18
C LEU A 378 -21.43 -3.97 -5.35
N VAL A 379 -22.76 -3.98 -5.41
CA VAL A 379 -23.61 -2.77 -5.36
C VAL A 379 -23.46 -2.10 -4.01
N SER A 380 -23.21 -0.79 -3.97
CA SER A 380 -22.70 -0.11 -2.78
C SER A 380 -23.72 0.12 -1.66
N ASP A 381 -25.00 0.17 -1.99
CA ASP A 381 -26.11 0.32 -1.04
C ASP A 381 -26.84 -1.02 -0.76
N SER A 382 -26.30 -2.15 -1.24
CA SER A 382 -26.81 -3.48 -0.88
C SER A 382 -26.58 -3.77 0.61
N GLU A 383 -27.50 -4.53 1.22
CA GLU A 383 -27.39 -4.94 2.62
C GLU A 383 -26.07 -5.66 2.91
N TYR A 384 -25.63 -6.57 2.04
CA TYR A 384 -24.38 -7.33 2.22
C TYR A 384 -23.22 -6.78 1.40
N SER A 385 -23.25 -5.48 1.06
CA SER A 385 -22.24 -4.88 0.20
C SER A 385 -20.83 -4.99 0.79
N LEU A 386 -19.90 -5.46 -0.02
CA LEU A 386 -18.46 -5.43 0.18
C LEU A 386 -17.80 -4.22 -0.49
N HIS A 387 -18.57 -3.32 -1.12
CA HIS A 387 -18.06 -2.16 -1.85
C HIS A 387 -17.07 -1.35 -1.02
N GLY A 388 -17.42 -1.00 0.22
CA GLY A 388 -16.53 -0.24 1.11
C GLY A 388 -15.20 -0.96 1.39
N PHE A 389 -15.24 -2.28 1.58
CA PHE A 389 -14.05 -3.10 1.80
C PHE A 389 -13.19 -3.20 0.52
N ILE A 390 -13.82 -3.30 -0.65
CA ILE A 390 -13.14 -3.32 -1.95
C ILE A 390 -12.44 -2.00 -2.25
N ILE A 391 -13.08 -0.86 -1.97
CA ILE A 391 -12.45 0.46 -2.13
C ILE A 391 -11.25 0.59 -1.18
N HIS A 392 -11.40 0.15 0.08
CA HIS A 392 -10.29 0.12 1.03
C HIS A 392 -9.14 -0.79 0.55
N ALA A 393 -9.45 -1.98 0.03
CA ALA A 393 -8.45 -2.88 -0.54
C ALA A 393 -7.70 -2.24 -1.71
N ASN A 394 -8.41 -1.53 -2.60
CA ASN A 394 -7.82 -0.85 -3.74
C ASN A 394 -6.92 0.33 -3.37
N ASP A 395 -7.37 1.17 -2.44
CA ASP A 395 -6.70 2.42 -2.11
C ASP A 395 -5.60 2.23 -1.05
N TYR A 396 -5.72 1.22 -0.18
CA TYR A 396 -4.79 0.96 0.93
C TYR A 396 -4.05 -0.37 0.78
N VAL A 397 -4.76 -1.50 0.82
CA VAL A 397 -4.12 -2.84 0.84
C VAL A 397 -3.24 -3.07 -0.40
N TRP A 398 -3.69 -2.61 -1.57
CA TRP A 398 -2.93 -2.69 -2.81
C TRP A 398 -1.55 -1.99 -2.72
N GLN A 399 -1.46 -0.87 -2.00
CA GLN A 399 -0.20 -0.16 -1.82
C GLN A 399 0.77 -0.96 -0.96
N PHE A 400 0.29 -1.60 0.11
CA PHE A 400 1.11 -2.52 0.91
C PHE A 400 1.71 -3.64 0.06
N PHE A 401 0.89 -4.25 -0.80
CA PHE A 401 1.35 -5.32 -1.69
C PHE A 401 2.26 -4.81 -2.83
N THR A 402 2.12 -3.54 -3.23
CA THR A 402 3.05 -2.89 -4.18
C THR A 402 4.46 -2.80 -3.58
N HIS A 403 4.59 -2.65 -2.26
CA HIS A 403 5.86 -2.57 -1.54
C HIS A 403 6.24 -3.88 -0.80
N LEU A 404 5.60 -5.00 -1.14
CA LEU A 404 5.80 -6.27 -0.45
C LEU A 404 7.26 -6.75 -0.47
N GLU A 405 8.01 -6.49 -1.55
CA GLU A 405 9.42 -6.86 -1.65
C GLU A 405 10.25 -6.23 -0.53
N SER A 406 10.06 -4.94 -0.25
CA SER A 406 10.71 -4.24 0.86
C SER A 406 10.25 -4.82 2.20
N ALA A 407 8.94 -5.04 2.36
CA ALA A 407 8.35 -5.58 3.58
C ALA A 407 8.95 -6.95 3.96
N VAL A 408 9.12 -7.84 2.97
CA VAL A 408 9.73 -9.17 3.17
C VAL A 408 11.22 -9.06 3.51
N LYS A 409 11.96 -8.17 2.84
CA LYS A 409 13.40 -7.98 3.09
C LYS A 409 13.69 -7.41 4.48
N GLU A 410 12.82 -6.52 4.96
CA GLU A 410 12.99 -5.80 6.22
C GLU A 410 12.27 -6.47 7.39
N GLY A 411 11.30 -7.34 7.13
CA GLY A 411 10.48 -7.99 8.15
C GLY A 411 9.56 -7.04 8.90
N THR A 412 9.19 -5.90 8.31
CA THR A 412 8.37 -4.85 8.95
C THR A 412 7.41 -4.22 7.95
N ASN A 413 6.30 -3.61 8.42
CA ASN A 413 5.40 -2.86 7.55
C ASN A 413 6.12 -1.70 6.84
N GLN A 414 5.65 -1.39 5.64
CA GLN A 414 6.20 -0.36 4.78
C GLN A 414 5.39 0.94 4.86
N ASN A 415 4.75 1.21 6.00
CA ASN A 415 3.90 2.39 6.19
C ASN A 415 4.63 3.70 5.87
N HIS A 416 5.93 3.78 6.19
CA HIS A 416 6.77 4.94 5.90
C HIS A 416 7.03 5.18 4.39
N GLN A 417 6.88 4.14 3.54
CA GLN A 417 6.99 4.25 2.09
C GLN A 417 5.66 4.61 1.42
N ILE A 418 4.54 4.29 2.08
CA ILE A 418 3.17 4.50 1.57
C ILE A 418 2.62 5.84 2.05
N PHE A 419 2.93 6.24 3.28
CA PHE A 419 2.50 7.46 3.92
C PHE A 419 3.76 8.20 4.36
N GLU A 420 3.99 9.41 3.85
CA GLU A 420 5.23 10.21 3.97
C GLU A 420 5.61 10.63 5.43
N LYS A 421 5.09 9.98 6.47
CA LYS A 421 5.35 10.26 7.89
C LYS A 421 5.73 8.99 8.64
N LYS A 422 6.75 9.09 9.51
CA LYS A 422 6.97 8.13 10.61
C LYS A 422 5.81 8.26 11.60
N ALA A 423 4.79 7.41 11.45
CA ALA A 423 3.68 7.33 12.39
C ALA A 423 4.20 6.93 13.78
N GLN A 424 3.89 7.72 14.82
CA GLN A 424 4.12 7.36 16.22
C GLN A 424 2.99 6.46 16.75
N ASN A 425 1.77 6.60 16.19
CA ASN A 425 0.62 5.74 16.43
C ASN A 425 0.09 5.20 15.11
N LEU A 426 0.56 4.02 14.70
CA LEU A 426 0.32 3.40 13.39
C LEU A 426 -1.15 3.41 12.94
N PHE A 427 -2.07 3.10 13.85
CA PHE A 427 -3.51 3.03 13.55
C PHE A 427 -4.13 4.43 13.41
N GLN A 428 -3.80 5.34 14.33
CA GLN A 428 -4.36 6.69 14.39
C GLN A 428 -3.83 7.58 13.26
N ASP A 429 -2.53 7.49 12.96
CA ASP A 429 -1.88 8.29 11.92
C ASP A 429 -2.24 7.82 10.50
N THR A 430 -2.59 6.53 10.32
CA THR A 430 -2.90 5.95 8.99
C THR A 430 -4.39 5.99 8.67
N PHE A 431 -5.26 5.61 9.61
CA PHE A 431 -6.70 5.48 9.35
C PHE A 431 -7.55 6.63 9.92
N TYR A 432 -7.00 7.45 10.82
CA TYR A 432 -7.75 8.49 11.54
C TYR A 432 -7.25 9.92 11.29
N HIS A 433 -6.35 10.13 10.31
CA HIS A 433 -5.76 11.45 10.03
C HIS A 433 -6.77 12.49 9.51
N SER A 434 -7.80 12.05 8.80
CA SER A 434 -8.89 12.91 8.32
C SER A 434 -10.24 12.24 8.57
N ARG A 435 -11.31 13.04 8.68
CA ARG A 435 -12.68 12.52 8.82
C ARG A 435 -13.07 11.63 7.65
N GLU A 436 -12.64 11.97 6.43
CA GLU A 436 -12.95 11.18 5.24
C GLU A 436 -12.25 9.81 5.26
N THR A 437 -10.95 9.76 5.54
CA THR A 437 -10.21 8.49 5.63
C THR A 437 -10.75 7.62 6.75
N LYS A 438 -11.11 8.23 7.88
CA LYS A 438 -11.77 7.58 9.01
C LYS A 438 -13.09 6.93 8.60
N LEU A 439 -13.98 7.68 7.96
CA LEU A 439 -15.25 7.16 7.48
C LEU A 439 -15.08 6.04 6.45
N ARG A 440 -14.09 6.14 5.56
CA ARG A 440 -13.76 5.07 4.60
C ARG A 440 -13.32 3.79 5.30
N PHE A 441 -12.45 3.89 6.32
CA PHE A 441 -12.02 2.74 7.11
C PHE A 441 -13.19 2.13 7.90
N MET A 442 -13.97 2.96 8.59
CA MET A 442 -15.18 2.52 9.30
C MET A 442 -16.15 1.79 8.36
N ASN A 443 -16.38 2.32 7.16
CA ASN A 443 -17.23 1.68 6.15
C ASN A 443 -16.68 0.33 5.69
N ALA A 444 -15.37 0.22 5.46
CA ALA A 444 -14.75 -1.05 5.10
C ALA A 444 -14.94 -2.11 6.19
N MET A 445 -14.74 -1.73 7.46
CA MET A 445 -14.95 -2.64 8.60
C MET A 445 -16.43 -2.98 8.79
N HIS A 446 -17.33 -2.02 8.57
CA HIS A 446 -18.77 -2.26 8.58
C HIS A 446 -19.16 -3.32 7.53
N CYS A 447 -18.74 -3.14 6.27
CA CYS A 447 -19.01 -4.06 5.16
C CYS A 447 -18.57 -5.50 5.46
N ILE A 448 -17.34 -5.69 5.95
CA ILE A 448 -16.84 -7.05 6.23
C ILE A 448 -17.59 -7.70 7.39
N ILE A 449 -17.93 -6.93 8.45
CA ILE A 449 -18.68 -7.45 9.58
C ILE A 449 -20.09 -7.84 9.16
N LYS A 450 -20.78 -7.11 8.27
CA LYS A 450 -22.13 -7.51 7.82
C LYS A 450 -22.17 -8.89 7.16
N VAL A 451 -21.09 -9.33 6.51
CA VAL A 451 -21.04 -10.66 5.90
C VAL A 451 -20.58 -11.77 6.84
N THR A 452 -19.92 -11.44 7.96
CA THR A 452 -19.42 -12.45 8.93
C THR A 452 -20.17 -12.49 10.25
N ALA A 453 -20.90 -11.42 10.61
CA ALA A 453 -21.39 -11.19 11.96
C ALA A 453 -22.31 -12.30 12.45
N ARG A 454 -23.16 -12.86 11.58
CA ARG A 454 -24.07 -13.94 11.97
C ARG A 454 -23.31 -15.20 12.34
N ASP A 455 -22.39 -15.64 11.48
CA ASP A 455 -21.58 -16.82 11.76
C ASP A 455 -20.69 -16.63 12.99
N VAL A 456 -20.21 -15.40 13.24
CA VAL A 456 -19.48 -15.07 14.47
C VAL A 456 -20.39 -15.16 15.70
N ALA A 457 -21.58 -14.54 15.63
CA ALA A 457 -22.54 -14.49 16.73
C ALA A 457 -23.08 -15.88 17.09
N THR A 458 -23.30 -16.75 16.10
CA THR A 458 -23.88 -18.09 16.28
C THR A 458 -22.84 -19.20 16.31
N ALA A 459 -21.55 -18.88 16.28
CA ALA A 459 -20.49 -19.89 16.38
C ALA A 459 -20.63 -20.67 17.68
N PHE A 460 -20.88 -20.00 18.80
CA PHE A 460 -21.14 -20.62 20.09
C PHE A 460 -22.53 -20.23 20.59
N ASP A 461 -23.08 -21.01 21.54
CA ASP A 461 -24.29 -20.59 22.22
C ASP A 461 -23.95 -19.53 23.27
N LEU A 462 -24.35 -18.28 23.00
CA LEU A 462 -24.12 -17.13 23.87
C LEU A 462 -25.36 -16.79 24.72
N SER A 463 -26.41 -17.60 24.70
CA SER A 463 -27.68 -17.34 25.40
C SER A 463 -27.56 -17.22 26.92
N GLY A 464 -26.49 -17.80 27.50
CA GLY A 464 -26.20 -17.72 28.94
C GLY A 464 -25.71 -16.34 29.41
N PHE A 465 -25.32 -15.44 28.50
CA PHE A 465 -24.81 -14.11 28.84
C PHE A 465 -25.91 -13.06 28.73
N ARG A 466 -25.99 -12.15 29.71
CA ARG A 466 -26.95 -11.02 29.68
C ARG A 466 -26.31 -9.70 29.30
N SER A 467 -25.00 -9.57 29.49
CA SER A 467 -24.23 -8.39 29.12
C SER A 467 -22.99 -8.76 28.32
N ALA A 468 -22.74 -8.03 27.23
CA ALA A 468 -21.52 -8.12 26.43
C ALA A 468 -20.83 -6.77 26.28
N CYS A 469 -19.50 -6.77 26.17
CA CYS A 469 -18.68 -5.61 25.82
C CYS A 469 -17.88 -5.91 24.55
N ASP A 470 -18.25 -5.25 23.46
CA ASP A 470 -17.56 -5.30 22.16
C ASP A 470 -16.45 -4.24 22.14
N LEU A 471 -15.23 -4.68 22.41
CA LEU A 471 -14.04 -3.84 22.52
C LEU A 471 -13.49 -3.57 21.12
N GLY A 472 -13.52 -2.32 20.68
CA GLY A 472 -13.17 -2.00 19.29
C GLY A 472 -14.29 -2.24 18.29
N GLY A 473 -15.56 -2.32 18.73
CA GLY A 473 -16.70 -2.71 17.90
C GLY A 473 -17.08 -1.76 16.75
N CYS A 474 -16.35 -0.65 16.58
CA CYS A 474 -16.49 0.31 15.49
C CYS A 474 -17.94 0.81 15.34
N THR A 475 -18.61 0.53 14.23
CA THR A 475 -19.99 0.96 13.97
C THR A 475 -21.04 0.20 14.80
N GLY A 476 -20.63 -0.82 15.56
CA GLY A 476 -21.53 -1.71 16.30
C GLY A 476 -22.29 -2.70 15.42
N ALA A 477 -21.79 -3.02 14.22
CA ALA A 477 -22.48 -3.93 13.30
C ALA A 477 -22.62 -5.36 13.89
N LEU A 478 -21.59 -5.85 14.58
CA LEU A 478 -21.63 -7.13 15.28
C LEU A 478 -22.62 -7.08 16.46
N ALA A 479 -22.59 -5.99 17.24
CA ALA A 479 -23.52 -5.77 18.34
C ALA A 479 -24.99 -5.84 17.89
N HIS A 480 -25.33 -5.28 16.72
CA HIS A 480 -26.68 -5.36 16.16
C HIS A 480 -27.13 -6.80 15.86
N VAL A 481 -26.24 -7.62 15.30
CA VAL A 481 -26.56 -9.03 15.03
C VAL A 481 -26.67 -9.82 16.32
N LEU A 482 -25.77 -9.58 17.28
CA LEU A 482 -25.81 -10.23 18.60
C LEU A 482 -27.13 -9.98 19.33
N VAL A 483 -27.63 -8.73 19.35
CA VAL A 483 -28.91 -8.43 20.00
C VAL A 483 -30.12 -8.96 19.22
N GLN A 484 -29.99 -9.23 17.92
CA GLN A 484 -31.03 -9.86 17.11
C GLN A 484 -31.11 -11.37 17.38
N GLU A 485 -29.96 -12.05 17.41
CA GLU A 485 -29.87 -13.50 17.67
C GLU A 485 -30.12 -13.82 19.16
N TYR A 486 -29.76 -12.92 20.08
CA TYR A 486 -29.94 -13.07 21.52
C TYR A 486 -30.77 -11.91 22.11
N PRO A 487 -32.11 -12.04 22.18
CA PRO A 487 -33.01 -10.96 22.62
C PRO A 487 -32.76 -10.44 24.05
N ASP A 488 -32.24 -11.29 24.93
CA ASP A 488 -31.94 -10.94 26.33
C ASP A 488 -30.58 -10.23 26.50
N LEU A 489 -29.73 -10.24 25.47
CA LEU A 489 -28.38 -9.70 25.54
C LEU A 489 -28.39 -8.16 25.39
N HIS A 490 -27.65 -7.50 26.27
CA HIS A 490 -27.31 -6.08 26.16
C HIS A 490 -25.83 -5.95 25.77
N VAL A 491 -25.53 -5.10 24.78
CA VAL A 491 -24.17 -4.96 24.26
C VAL A 491 -23.69 -3.53 24.47
N THR A 492 -22.54 -3.38 25.14
CA THR A 492 -21.78 -2.14 25.18
C THR A 492 -20.72 -2.18 24.09
N VAL A 493 -20.77 -1.28 23.12
CA VAL A 493 -19.69 -1.06 22.17
C VAL A 493 -18.75 -0.04 22.77
N PHE A 494 -17.53 -0.47 23.11
CA PHE A 494 -16.51 0.38 23.72
C PHE A 494 -15.47 0.75 22.67
N GLU A 495 -15.41 2.04 22.32
CA GLU A 495 -14.63 2.50 21.18
C GLU A 495 -14.17 3.96 21.34
N LEU A 496 -13.19 4.40 20.56
CA LEU A 496 -12.62 5.74 20.66
C LEU A 496 -13.70 6.82 20.46
N PRO A 497 -13.64 7.95 21.22
CA PRO A 497 -14.62 9.03 21.13
C PRO A 497 -14.86 9.49 19.68
N ASP A 498 -13.77 9.68 18.97
CA ASP A 498 -13.68 10.08 17.56
C ASP A 498 -14.38 9.14 16.56
N VAL A 499 -14.49 7.84 16.88
CA VAL A 499 -15.24 6.86 16.08
C VAL A 499 -16.72 7.00 16.40
N ILE A 500 -17.06 7.08 17.69
CA ILE A 500 -18.44 7.19 18.18
C ILE A 500 -19.17 8.39 17.58
N GLU A 501 -18.48 9.53 17.46
CA GLU A 501 -19.03 10.73 16.81
C GLU A 501 -19.52 10.52 15.37
N ASN A 502 -18.99 9.50 14.68
CA ASN A 502 -19.30 9.21 13.28
C ASN A 502 -20.26 8.02 13.07
N ILE A 503 -20.70 7.36 14.15
CA ILE A 503 -21.54 6.14 14.07
C ILE A 503 -22.90 6.41 13.43
N SER A 504 -23.45 7.62 13.59
CA SER A 504 -24.73 8.02 12.98
C SER A 504 -24.77 7.87 11.46
N CYS A 505 -23.62 7.82 10.78
CA CYS A 505 -23.52 7.58 9.35
C CYS A 505 -23.82 6.12 8.94
N PHE A 506 -23.78 5.18 9.91
CA PHE A 506 -23.90 3.74 9.68
C PHE A 506 -25.14 3.12 10.35
N GLN A 507 -25.83 3.89 11.18
CA GLN A 507 -27.04 3.44 11.87
C GLN A 507 -28.26 3.64 10.97
N PRO A 508 -29.14 2.64 10.81
CA PRO A 508 -30.40 2.82 10.08
C PRO A 508 -31.25 3.89 10.79
N LEU A 509 -31.78 4.85 10.02
CA LEU A 509 -32.70 5.87 10.53
C LEU A 509 -33.86 5.20 11.30
N GLY A 510 -33.89 5.38 12.62
CA GLY A 510 -34.98 4.91 13.48
C GLY A 510 -34.81 3.52 14.12
N GLN A 511 -33.66 2.84 13.99
CA GLN A 511 -33.39 1.54 14.64
C GLN A 511 -32.37 1.61 15.78
N GLY A 512 -32.47 2.62 16.66
CA GLY A 512 -31.72 2.60 17.92
C GLY A 512 -32.26 1.49 18.83
N SER A 513 -31.60 0.33 18.87
CA SER A 513 -31.93 -0.70 19.86
C SER A 513 -31.56 -0.17 21.24
N SER A 514 -32.54 -0.08 22.15
CA SER A 514 -32.30 0.31 23.55
C SER A 514 -31.33 -0.63 24.30
N ARG A 515 -30.95 -1.74 23.67
CA ARG A 515 -30.04 -2.76 24.19
C ARG A 515 -28.59 -2.58 23.75
N ILE A 516 -28.30 -1.61 22.88
CA ILE A 516 -26.93 -1.28 22.46
C ILE A 516 -26.55 0.08 23.03
N THR A 517 -25.44 0.11 23.77
CA THR A 517 -24.88 1.34 24.34
C THR A 517 -23.49 1.58 23.76
N PHE A 518 -23.22 2.80 23.29
CA PHE A 518 -21.88 3.19 22.84
C PHE A 518 -21.18 3.95 23.98
N THR A 519 -20.01 3.46 24.39
CA THR A 519 -19.22 4.08 25.46
C THR A 519 -17.86 4.52 24.93
N PRO A 520 -17.53 5.82 24.99
CA PRO A 520 -16.24 6.32 24.52
C PRO A 520 -15.10 5.90 25.45
N GLY A 521 -13.99 5.45 24.87
CA GLY A 521 -12.74 5.23 25.59
C GLY A 521 -11.66 4.51 24.78
N ASP A 522 -10.45 4.51 25.31
CA ASP A 522 -9.27 3.81 24.79
C ASP A 522 -9.01 2.57 25.64
N PHE A 523 -9.19 1.36 25.08
CA PHE A 523 -9.07 0.12 25.86
C PHE A 523 -7.64 -0.13 26.38
N PHE A 524 -6.62 0.53 25.85
CA PHE A 524 -5.28 0.46 26.43
C PHE A 524 -5.13 1.37 27.66
N LYS A 525 -5.87 2.48 27.75
CA LYS A 525 -5.71 3.49 28.81
C LYS A 525 -6.83 3.48 29.84
N ASP A 526 -8.07 3.43 29.38
CA ASP A 526 -9.26 3.62 30.19
C ASP A 526 -9.78 2.31 30.79
N ASN A 527 -10.67 2.41 31.78
CA ASN A 527 -11.29 1.23 32.38
C ASN A 527 -12.27 0.57 31.41
N ILE A 528 -12.17 -0.74 31.26
CA ILE A 528 -13.06 -1.52 30.40
C ILE A 528 -14.45 -1.64 31.08
N PRO A 529 -15.56 -1.38 30.35
CA PRO A 529 -16.91 -1.57 30.88
C PRO A 529 -17.14 -3.02 31.32
N LYS A 530 -17.81 -3.19 32.47
CA LYS A 530 -18.09 -4.53 33.01
C LYS A 530 -19.15 -5.24 32.18
N ALA A 531 -18.86 -6.46 31.76
CA ALA A 531 -19.76 -7.37 31.07
C ALA A 531 -19.51 -8.83 31.47
N ASP A 532 -20.45 -9.71 31.13
CA ASP A 532 -20.31 -11.16 31.29
C ASP A 532 -19.58 -11.78 30.10
N LEU A 533 -19.72 -11.20 28.90
CA LEU A 533 -19.01 -11.58 27.69
C LEU A 533 -18.17 -10.41 27.16
N TYR A 534 -16.90 -10.62 26.91
CA TYR A 534 -16.03 -9.65 26.22
C TYR A 534 -15.77 -10.14 24.81
N ILE A 535 -15.78 -9.24 23.83
CA ILE A 535 -15.59 -9.57 22.42
C ILE A 535 -14.43 -8.77 21.86
N LEU A 536 -13.52 -9.46 21.18
CA LEU A 536 -12.44 -8.88 20.39
C LEU A 536 -12.57 -9.42 18.96
N SER A 537 -13.09 -8.60 18.06
CA SER A 537 -13.24 -8.96 16.65
C SER A 537 -12.25 -8.18 15.81
N ARG A 538 -11.30 -8.88 15.16
CA ARG A 538 -10.23 -8.27 14.36
C ARG A 538 -9.40 -7.22 15.11
N ILE A 539 -8.98 -7.55 16.33
CA ILE A 539 -8.20 -6.65 17.20
C ILE A 539 -6.79 -7.20 17.42
N LEU A 540 -6.65 -8.47 17.80
CA LEU A 540 -5.40 -9.02 18.29
C LEU A 540 -4.33 -9.16 17.19
N HIS A 541 -4.72 -9.24 15.91
CA HIS A 541 -3.73 -9.32 14.84
C HIS A 541 -3.05 -7.99 14.52
N ASP A 542 -3.63 -6.85 14.91
CA ASP A 542 -3.08 -5.54 14.59
C ASP A 542 -1.97 -5.11 15.55
N TRP A 543 -1.89 -5.72 16.73
CA TRP A 543 -1.06 -5.25 17.83
C TRP A 543 0.11 -6.18 18.17
N SER A 544 1.20 -5.58 18.64
CA SER A 544 2.36 -6.28 19.20
C SER A 544 1.97 -7.10 20.44
N ASP A 545 2.76 -8.13 20.73
CA ASP A 545 2.53 -9.00 21.90
C ASP A 545 2.52 -8.19 23.23
N ASP A 546 3.28 -7.09 23.33
CA ASP A 546 3.31 -6.19 24.49
C ASP A 546 1.97 -5.44 24.69
N LYS A 547 1.39 -4.91 23.61
CA LYS A 547 0.07 -4.26 23.67
C LYS A 547 -1.04 -5.26 23.96
N ILE A 548 -0.95 -6.45 23.39
CA ILE A 548 -1.88 -7.55 23.68
C ILE A 548 -1.80 -7.94 25.15
N ASP A 549 -0.61 -7.95 25.75
CA ASP A 549 -0.43 -8.22 27.18
C ASP A 549 -1.16 -7.20 28.05
N ILE A 550 -1.06 -5.90 27.72
CA ILE A 550 -1.81 -4.84 28.38
C ILE A 550 -3.33 -5.07 28.25
N LEU A 551 -3.82 -5.29 27.03
CA LEU A 551 -5.25 -5.43 26.76
C LEU A 551 -5.84 -6.66 27.45
N LEU A 552 -5.23 -7.83 27.28
CA LEU A 552 -5.74 -9.07 27.86
C LEU A 552 -5.63 -9.09 29.38
N SER A 553 -4.60 -8.46 29.97
CA SER A 553 -4.51 -8.26 31.43
C SER A 553 -5.69 -7.44 31.95
N LYS A 554 -6.00 -6.29 31.31
CA LYS A 554 -7.13 -5.45 31.71
C LYS A 554 -8.48 -6.16 31.60
N ILE A 555 -8.70 -6.90 30.52
CA ILE A 555 -9.92 -7.72 30.37
C ILE A 555 -9.96 -8.77 31.49
N SER A 556 -8.86 -9.49 31.69
CA SER A 556 -8.74 -10.53 32.70
C SER A 556 -9.00 -10.03 34.13
N ASP A 557 -8.53 -8.84 34.47
CA ASP A 557 -8.75 -8.19 35.77
C ASP A 557 -10.19 -7.69 35.96
N THR A 558 -10.87 -7.37 34.85
CA THR A 558 -12.28 -6.91 34.86
C THR A 558 -13.26 -8.09 34.90
N CYS A 559 -12.87 -9.24 34.33
CA CYS A 559 -13.65 -10.47 34.31
C CYS A 559 -13.89 -11.04 35.72
N LYS A 560 -15.13 -11.48 35.95
CA LYS A 560 -15.47 -12.31 37.13
C LYS A 560 -15.38 -13.79 36.74
N PRO A 561 -15.30 -14.71 37.72
CA PRO A 561 -15.52 -16.13 37.46
C PRO A 561 -16.81 -16.36 36.68
N GLY A 562 -16.74 -17.12 35.58
CA GLY A 562 -17.88 -17.36 34.69
C GLY A 562 -18.04 -16.35 33.55
N SER A 563 -17.32 -15.22 33.56
CA SER A 563 -17.21 -14.35 32.38
C SER A 563 -16.51 -15.07 31.24
N ALA A 564 -16.77 -14.69 29.99
CA ALA A 564 -16.13 -15.26 28.81
C ALA A 564 -15.47 -14.19 27.93
N LEU A 565 -14.50 -14.62 27.14
CA LEU A 565 -13.85 -13.83 26.09
C LEU A 565 -14.03 -14.55 24.76
N LEU A 566 -14.71 -13.88 23.82
CA LEU A 566 -14.88 -14.30 22.44
C LEU A 566 -13.90 -13.52 21.56
N VAL A 567 -13.10 -14.24 20.79
CA VAL A 567 -12.13 -13.68 19.84
C VAL A 567 -12.54 -14.10 18.43
N ALA A 568 -12.77 -13.15 17.53
CA ALA A 568 -13.09 -13.40 16.14
C ALA A 568 -11.97 -12.90 15.24
N GLU A 569 -11.20 -13.82 14.64
CA GLU A 569 -9.94 -13.54 13.94
C GLU A 569 -9.77 -14.45 12.73
N ILE A 570 -8.85 -14.11 11.82
CA ILE A 570 -8.44 -15.03 10.75
C ILE A 570 -7.44 -16.03 11.36
N VAL A 571 -7.85 -17.29 11.55
CA VAL A 571 -7.00 -18.27 12.25
C VAL A 571 -6.10 -19.02 11.27
N LEU A 572 -4.80 -19.11 11.59
CA LEU A 572 -3.86 -19.95 10.86
C LEU A 572 -4.07 -21.43 11.23
N GLY A 573 -3.91 -22.31 10.24
CA GLY A 573 -3.65 -23.72 10.48
C GLY A 573 -2.36 -23.89 11.29
N GLU A 574 -2.25 -25.00 12.02
CA GLU A 574 -1.13 -25.21 12.96
C GLU A 574 0.25 -25.19 12.28
N GLU A 575 0.33 -25.67 11.05
CA GLU A 575 1.56 -25.62 10.23
C GLU A 575 1.80 -24.25 9.57
N LYS A 576 0.89 -23.29 9.73
CA LYS A 576 0.96 -21.91 9.20
C LYS A 576 1.09 -21.81 7.67
N ILE A 577 0.59 -22.83 6.96
CA ILE A 577 0.51 -22.87 5.49
C ILE A 577 -0.92 -22.81 4.96
N SER A 578 -1.91 -22.69 5.85
CA SER A 578 -3.33 -22.68 5.52
C SER A 578 -4.14 -21.85 6.52
N PRO A 579 -5.39 -21.46 6.19
CA PRO A 579 -5.87 -21.33 4.82
C PRO A 579 -5.08 -20.25 4.06
N PRO A 580 -5.02 -20.29 2.71
CA PRO A 580 -4.24 -19.31 1.93
C PRO A 580 -4.53 -17.86 2.28
N ARG A 581 -5.78 -17.51 2.60
CA ARG A 581 -6.16 -16.16 3.04
C ARG A 581 -5.42 -15.69 4.29
N ALA A 582 -5.23 -16.56 5.28
CA ALA A 582 -4.58 -16.25 6.54
C ALA A 582 -3.08 -16.02 6.33
N VAL A 583 -2.46 -16.87 5.51
CA VAL A 583 -1.04 -16.78 5.16
C VAL A 583 -0.77 -15.52 4.34
N LEU A 584 -1.60 -15.23 3.33
CA LEU A 584 -1.50 -14.01 2.53
C LEU A 584 -1.75 -12.75 3.36
N GLN A 585 -2.71 -12.78 4.29
CA GLN A 585 -2.94 -11.65 5.20
C GLN A 585 -1.70 -11.35 6.07
N SER A 586 -0.96 -12.39 6.47
CA SER A 586 0.27 -12.26 7.27
C SER A 586 1.37 -11.47 6.53
N LEU A 587 1.33 -11.42 5.19
CA LEU A 587 2.27 -10.62 4.38
C LEU A 587 2.03 -9.11 4.48
N SER A 588 0.96 -8.67 5.12
CA SER A 588 0.73 -7.23 5.37
C SER A 588 1.72 -6.64 6.39
N MET A 589 2.47 -7.47 7.12
CA MET A 589 3.52 -7.09 8.07
C MET A 589 3.09 -6.03 9.10
N THR A 590 1.84 -6.11 9.57
CA THR A 590 1.29 -5.25 10.64
C THR A 590 2.16 -5.25 11.90
N GLU A 591 1.89 -4.35 12.86
CA GLU A 591 2.59 -4.39 14.16
C GLU A 591 2.38 -5.74 14.88
N GLY A 592 1.21 -6.37 14.68
CA GLY A 592 0.91 -7.72 15.15
C GLY A 592 1.08 -8.83 14.10
N LYS A 593 0.51 -10.00 14.39
CA LYS A 593 0.63 -11.22 13.57
C LYS A 593 -0.66 -12.04 13.59
N GLN A 594 -0.90 -12.80 12.53
CA GLN A 594 -1.88 -13.88 12.55
C GLN A 594 -1.34 -15.03 13.42
N ARG A 595 -2.25 -15.77 14.07
CA ARG A 595 -1.90 -16.83 15.02
C ARG A 595 -2.71 -18.10 14.73
N SER A 596 -2.14 -19.25 15.07
CA SER A 596 -2.88 -20.51 15.01
C SER A 596 -3.88 -20.64 16.16
N SER A 597 -4.77 -21.62 16.07
CA SER A 597 -5.70 -21.97 17.14
C SER A 597 -4.96 -22.25 18.46
N SER A 598 -3.88 -23.04 18.40
CA SER A 598 -3.05 -23.35 19.56
C SER A 598 -2.35 -22.11 20.14
N GLU A 599 -1.86 -21.20 19.30
CA GLU A 599 -1.24 -19.95 19.76
C GLU A 599 -2.23 -19.03 20.45
N TYR A 600 -3.44 -18.84 19.90
CA TYR A 600 -4.49 -18.06 20.57
C TYR A 600 -4.94 -18.73 21.87
N LYS A 601 -5.06 -20.07 21.90
CA LYS A 601 -5.38 -20.80 23.12
C LYS A 601 -4.35 -20.57 24.22
N GLN A 602 -3.07 -20.74 23.91
CA GLN A 602 -1.99 -20.48 24.88
C GLN A 602 -1.99 -19.02 25.36
N LEU A 603 -2.24 -18.08 24.45
CA LEU A 603 -2.35 -16.66 24.77
C LEU A 603 -3.50 -16.40 25.75
N LEU A 604 -4.69 -16.94 25.49
CA LEU A 604 -5.85 -16.79 26.37
C LEU A 604 -5.64 -17.49 27.73
N GLU A 605 -5.04 -18.68 27.74
CA GLU A 605 -4.72 -19.43 28.96
C GLU A 605 -3.72 -18.68 29.85
N LYS A 606 -2.77 -17.95 29.28
CA LYS A 606 -1.84 -17.07 30.02
C LYS A 606 -2.58 -16.05 30.90
N TYR A 607 -3.74 -15.57 30.48
CA TYR A 607 -4.56 -14.61 31.25
C TYR A 607 -5.72 -15.26 31.98
N GLY A 608 -5.68 -16.56 32.24
CA GLY A 608 -6.64 -17.25 33.10
C GLY A 608 -7.98 -17.55 32.44
N PHE A 609 -8.05 -17.53 31.10
CA PHE A 609 -9.17 -18.10 30.37
C PHE A 609 -8.91 -19.59 30.12
N THR A 610 -9.84 -20.44 30.53
CA THR A 610 -9.78 -21.90 30.40
C THR A 610 -10.89 -22.40 29.49
N TRP A 611 -10.82 -23.68 29.11
CA TRP A 611 -11.76 -24.31 28.17
C TRP A 611 -11.85 -23.57 26.83
N VAL A 612 -10.72 -23.08 26.33
CA VAL A 612 -10.68 -22.38 25.04
C VAL A 612 -11.02 -23.35 23.92
N GLN A 613 -12.10 -23.04 23.20
CA GLN A 613 -12.55 -23.77 22.02
C GLN A 613 -12.46 -22.87 20.80
N THR A 614 -12.14 -23.46 19.64
CA THR A 614 -12.07 -22.78 18.36
C THR A 614 -13.09 -23.40 17.41
N LYS A 615 -13.87 -22.57 16.73
CA LYS A 615 -14.77 -22.96 15.65
C LYS A 615 -14.39 -22.26 14.35
N MET A 616 -14.06 -23.07 13.36
CA MET A 616 -13.83 -22.61 12.00
C MET A 616 -15.19 -22.37 11.34
N THR A 617 -15.47 -21.14 10.93
CA THR A 617 -16.78 -20.78 10.35
C THR A 617 -16.87 -21.13 8.86
N GLY A 618 -15.73 -21.36 8.21
CA GLY A 618 -15.64 -21.49 6.75
C GLY A 618 -15.79 -20.16 6.00
N ASN A 619 -15.90 -19.03 6.71
CA ASN A 619 -16.00 -17.69 6.13
C ASN A 619 -14.71 -16.88 6.36
N PHE A 620 -14.78 -15.54 6.37
CA PHE A 620 -13.65 -14.64 6.60
C PHE A 620 -13.06 -14.68 8.02
N LEU A 621 -13.82 -15.04 9.06
CA LEU A 621 -13.39 -15.00 10.46
C LEU A 621 -13.73 -16.30 11.17
N ASP A 622 -12.79 -16.82 11.94
CA ASP A 622 -12.96 -17.95 12.84
C ASP A 622 -13.13 -17.45 14.28
N VAL A 623 -13.77 -18.25 15.13
CA VAL A 623 -14.17 -17.80 16.47
C VAL A 623 -13.54 -18.68 17.54
N LEU A 624 -12.94 -18.05 18.55
CA LEU A 624 -12.50 -18.69 19.78
C LEU A 624 -13.36 -18.20 20.94
N LEU A 625 -13.67 -19.10 21.87
CA LEU A 625 -14.35 -18.77 23.12
C LEU A 625 -13.60 -19.40 24.29
N GLY A 626 -13.25 -18.57 25.28
CA GLY A 626 -12.62 -19.01 26.54
C GLY A 626 -13.33 -18.43 27.74
N PHE A 627 -13.32 -19.15 28.87
CA PHE A 627 -14.04 -18.77 30.09
C PHE A 627 -13.06 -18.41 31.20
N LYS A 628 -13.32 -17.33 31.93
CA LYS A 628 -12.53 -16.95 33.10
C LYS A 628 -12.67 -18.03 34.16
N LYS A 629 -11.53 -18.62 34.55
CA LYS A 629 -11.45 -19.73 35.49
C LYS A 629 -12.21 -19.42 36.79
N THR A 630 -13.07 -20.35 37.21
CA THR A 630 -13.71 -20.34 38.54
C THR A 630 -12.74 -20.87 39.59
N THR A 631 -12.68 -20.23 40.77
CA THR A 631 -11.84 -20.66 41.89
C THR A 631 -12.33 -21.96 42.55
N HIS A 632 -13.50 -22.48 42.16
CA HIS A 632 -14.07 -23.73 42.67
C HIS A 632 -14.34 -24.73 41.55
N ASN A 633 -13.68 -25.89 41.64
CA ASN A 633 -13.61 -26.95 40.64
C ASN A 633 -14.87 -27.85 40.56
N SER A 634 -16.05 -27.41 41.03
CA SER A 634 -17.18 -28.32 41.27
C SER A 634 -18.55 -27.91 40.73
N GLU A 635 -18.72 -26.78 40.03
CA GLU A 635 -20.06 -26.32 39.58
C GLU A 635 -20.14 -25.95 38.09
N LEU A 636 -19.52 -26.75 37.21
CA LEU A 636 -19.72 -26.61 35.75
C LEU A 636 -20.45 -27.79 35.11
N SER A 637 -20.89 -28.79 35.89
CA SER A 637 -21.77 -29.86 35.38
C SER A 637 -23.21 -29.42 35.10
N ASN A 638 -23.57 -28.17 35.43
CA ASN A 638 -24.92 -27.61 35.19
C ASN A 638 -25.03 -26.75 33.93
N PHE A 639 -23.92 -26.47 33.25
CA PHE A 639 -23.94 -25.89 31.91
C PHE A 639 -23.66 -27.02 30.92
N GLY A 640 -24.71 -27.66 30.44
CA GLY A 640 -24.61 -28.61 29.33
C GLY A 640 -24.12 -27.86 28.08
N PHE A 641 -22.81 -27.87 27.85
CA PHE A 641 -22.14 -27.42 26.64
C PHE A 641 -21.35 -28.56 26.01
#